data_AF-A0A9W8Y9S4-F1
#
_entry.id   AF-A0A9W8Y9S4-F1
#
_cell.length_a   1.000
_cell.length_b   1.000
_cell.length_c   1.000
_cell.angle_alpha   90.00
_cell.angle_beta   90.00
_cell.angle_gamma   90.00
#
_symmetry.space_group_name_H-M   'P 1'
#
loop_
_entity.id
_entity.type
_entity.pdbx_description
1 polymer ?
#
loop_
_entity_poly.entity_id
_entity_poly.type
_entity_poly.pdbx_seq_one_letter_code
_entity_poly.pdbx_strand_id
1 'polypeptide(L)'
;MTRCALCNDQVKRDEDDVRLAFDFTPEQLQRSAFDGGCDSCLVILEGLRQSETPGWSFQRDIRRVYARCQNKRVRLNETLRLEVYFVDDRPKLELEFYSLQPHAWKSILPRPSISGHPLSAQALELPKRVLCIENDIENVDIKVQLVQDGNRRSNYVALSHCWGTHQTCTTTTDNINDRMSGIPWKLIPKTFQDAIELALQLGFNYIWIDSLCIIQDDAMDWETESSKMAEIYQDAALTLAATSSTGDYMGCYSKDMKAPNELELQLPEDVGACRIAVRQPLQHWGDQTATGLSLHFPLLTRGWAFQERLLSSRVLHLCRSELIWECIEMTTCECGGLGENVSPGGTYYHAVEENREEKRQYEESARIRAEKLAQEPGSESAPPSYDDVVSDPGDPPAPINNRSMEDIQTIELVPDYQIDDTDEEVKGCPDLVFHFHRIVERYSALQLTKASDRLPALSGLCRRVQDLRGDYLAGLWSDSICFDLMWRVNIIKLDVDNETQPSDYRGPSWSWISVDSPVTYWPDIMNFRSSKQHGLFYRWRDTGERDHNRQYFLVEDLYTPLGRNVDKITAIVWTPGQNPFGSVTFGLLTVEASTIQAQLQYTINSYYWTGESSTSDTSRYKLLIEGGSELPFFADYALAAEGPRKILDGTQLTLLLVHPKVCLVLYPKMFNGVPLMFDGEAVMQRIGIVRISETLVRYYSVDWMKGSEKKKLRIL
;
A
#
# COMPACT_ATOMS: atom_id res chain seq x y z
N MET A 1 -28.59 -44.23 19.60
CA MET A 1 -29.89 -44.08 18.89
C MET A 1 -29.89 -44.93 17.61
N THR A 2 -31.00 -44.98 16.88
CA THR A 2 -31.02 -45.38 15.46
C THR A 2 -30.10 -44.45 14.65
N ARG A 3 -29.33 -44.99 13.71
CA ARG A 3 -28.39 -44.18 12.90
C ARG A 3 -29.15 -43.28 11.92
N CYS A 4 -28.84 -41.99 11.93
CA CYS A 4 -29.34 -41.05 10.94
C CYS A 4 -28.66 -41.29 9.58
N ALA A 5 -29.44 -41.64 8.55
CA ALA A 5 -28.92 -41.89 7.20
C ALA A 5 -28.44 -40.62 6.47
N LEU A 6 -28.79 -39.43 6.96
CA LEU A 6 -28.42 -38.15 6.33
C LEU A 6 -27.06 -37.62 6.81
N CYS A 7 -26.81 -37.66 8.14
CA CYS A 7 -25.57 -37.15 8.75
C CYS A 7 -24.54 -38.24 9.10
N ASN A 8 -24.96 -39.51 9.12
CA ASN A 8 -24.12 -40.72 9.15
C ASN A 8 -23.05 -40.84 10.27
N ASP A 9 -23.22 -40.07 11.35
CA ASP A 9 -22.65 -40.28 12.69
C ASP A 9 -21.10 -40.37 12.76
N GLN A 10 -20.43 -39.28 12.38
CA GLN A 10 -19.01 -38.96 12.64
C GLN A 10 -17.94 -40.01 12.23
N VAL A 11 -18.19 -40.83 11.20
CA VAL A 11 -17.14 -41.72 10.67
C VAL A 11 -16.07 -40.92 9.91
N LYS A 12 -14.97 -40.60 10.62
CA LYS A 12 -13.74 -39.99 10.10
C LYS A 12 -13.28 -40.72 8.81
N ARG A 13 -13.03 -39.98 7.72
CA ARG A 13 -12.43 -40.52 6.48
C ARG A 13 -10.95 -40.16 6.31
N ASP A 14 -10.56 -38.98 6.77
CA ASP A 14 -9.16 -38.52 6.79
C ASP A 14 -8.89 -37.66 8.04
N GLU A 15 -7.62 -37.35 8.30
CA GLU A 15 -7.19 -36.63 9.49
C GLU A 15 -7.69 -35.18 9.55
N ASP A 16 -7.83 -34.51 8.39
CA ASP A 16 -8.02 -33.05 8.28
C ASP A 16 -9.40 -32.60 7.73
N ASP A 17 -10.33 -33.50 7.39
CA ASP A 17 -11.62 -33.15 6.77
C ASP A 17 -12.81 -33.97 7.35
N VAL A 18 -13.39 -33.46 8.45
CA VAL A 18 -14.53 -34.09 9.14
C VAL A 18 -15.85 -33.66 8.49
N ARG A 19 -16.44 -34.53 7.66
CA ARG A 19 -17.70 -34.29 6.96
C ARG A 19 -18.90 -34.74 7.80
N LEU A 20 -19.84 -33.83 8.07
CA LEU A 20 -21.02 -34.07 8.93
C LEU A 20 -22.33 -34.29 8.18
N ALA A 21 -22.39 -34.02 6.87
CA ALA A 21 -23.49 -34.45 6.00
C ALA A 21 -23.03 -34.53 4.53
N PHE A 22 -23.79 -35.26 3.71
CA PHE A 22 -23.68 -35.25 2.25
C PHE A 22 -24.96 -34.67 1.63
N ASP A 23 -24.83 -34.16 0.40
CA ASP A 23 -25.85 -33.53 -0.45
C ASP A 23 -27.32 -33.82 -0.09
N PHE A 24 -28.07 -32.84 0.44
CA PHE A 24 -29.48 -33.01 0.79
C PHE A 24 -30.40 -31.90 0.23
N THR A 25 -31.67 -32.25 -0.02
CA THR A 25 -32.77 -31.32 -0.35
C THR A 25 -33.51 -30.84 0.92
N PRO A 26 -34.29 -29.75 0.85
CA PRO A 26 -35.10 -29.28 1.98
C PRO A 26 -36.00 -30.36 2.60
N GLU A 27 -36.65 -31.20 1.78
CA GLU A 27 -37.54 -32.26 2.25
C GLU A 27 -36.79 -33.39 2.96
N GLN A 28 -35.59 -33.73 2.48
CA GLN A 28 -34.74 -34.75 3.10
C GLN A 28 -34.26 -34.30 4.48
N LEU A 29 -33.82 -33.05 4.60
CA LEU A 29 -33.44 -32.47 5.89
C LEU A 29 -34.64 -32.41 6.85
N GLN A 30 -35.79 -31.92 6.38
CA GLN A 30 -37.00 -31.77 7.19
C GLN A 30 -37.52 -33.10 7.74
N ARG A 31 -37.55 -34.15 6.92
CA ARG A 31 -37.87 -35.52 7.37
C ARG A 31 -36.83 -36.04 8.36
N SER A 32 -35.54 -35.83 8.10
CA SER A 32 -34.47 -36.31 8.97
C SER A 32 -34.47 -35.62 10.35
N ALA A 33 -34.86 -34.35 10.41
CA ALA A 33 -35.03 -33.59 11.64
C ALA A 33 -36.25 -34.06 12.45
N PHE A 34 -37.46 -34.03 11.87
CA PHE A 34 -38.71 -34.25 12.61
C PHE A 34 -39.15 -35.72 12.65
N ASP A 35 -39.20 -36.42 11.51
CA ASP A 35 -39.63 -37.82 11.44
C ASP A 35 -38.52 -38.78 11.89
N GLY A 36 -37.26 -38.40 11.61
CA GLY A 36 -36.05 -39.16 11.96
C GLY A 36 -35.49 -38.87 13.36
N GLY A 37 -35.91 -37.78 14.01
CA GLY A 37 -35.47 -37.40 15.36
C GLY A 37 -33.97 -37.14 15.50
N CYS A 38 -33.33 -36.54 14.49
CA CYS A 38 -31.90 -36.27 14.50
C CYS A 38 -31.59 -34.81 14.90
N ASP A 39 -31.03 -34.63 16.09
CA ASP A 39 -30.67 -33.31 16.66
C ASP A 39 -29.79 -32.47 15.71
N SER A 40 -28.78 -33.08 15.08
CA SER A 40 -27.88 -32.38 14.15
C SER A 40 -28.62 -31.87 12.90
N CYS A 41 -29.58 -32.64 12.37
CA CYS A 41 -30.42 -32.19 11.26
C CYS A 41 -31.42 -31.11 11.70
N LEU A 42 -31.94 -31.20 12.93
CA LEU A 42 -32.87 -30.23 13.51
C LEU A 42 -32.19 -28.86 13.72
N VAL A 43 -30.97 -28.84 14.25
CA VAL A 43 -30.14 -27.63 14.40
C VAL A 43 -29.90 -26.94 13.06
N ILE A 44 -29.50 -27.70 12.04
CA ILE A 44 -29.23 -27.19 10.68
C ILE A 44 -30.51 -26.60 10.06
N LEU A 45 -31.63 -27.32 10.19
CA LEU A 45 -32.94 -26.89 9.67
C LEU A 45 -33.46 -25.61 10.32
N GLU A 46 -33.35 -25.52 11.64
CA GLU A 46 -33.84 -24.37 12.40
C GLU A 46 -32.97 -23.13 12.16
N GLY A 47 -31.64 -23.29 12.06
CA GLY A 47 -30.77 -22.17 11.67
C GLY A 47 -31.00 -21.68 10.24
N LEU A 48 -31.29 -22.59 9.29
CA LEU A 48 -31.69 -22.21 7.92
C LEU A 48 -33.00 -21.40 7.93
N ARG A 49 -34.00 -21.81 8.71
CA ARG A 49 -35.27 -21.08 8.87
C ARG A 49 -35.09 -19.71 9.51
N GLN A 50 -34.24 -19.60 10.52
CA GLN A 50 -33.88 -18.33 11.16
C GLN A 50 -33.06 -17.40 10.23
N SER A 51 -32.60 -17.91 9.08
CA SER A 51 -31.91 -17.12 8.05
C SER A 51 -32.79 -16.70 6.86
N GLU A 52 -34.07 -17.06 6.84
CA GLU A 52 -35.01 -16.56 5.83
C GLU A 52 -35.13 -15.02 5.87
N THR A 53 -35.32 -14.42 4.70
CA THR A 53 -35.50 -12.97 4.54
C THR A 53 -36.60 -12.70 3.51
N PRO A 54 -37.10 -11.46 3.37
CA PRO A 54 -38.11 -11.14 2.34
C PRO A 54 -37.70 -11.51 0.90
N GLY A 55 -36.41 -11.74 0.62
CA GLY A 55 -35.90 -12.15 -0.70
C GLY A 55 -35.80 -13.66 -0.95
N TRP A 56 -35.91 -14.53 0.06
CA TRP A 56 -35.83 -15.99 -0.11
C TRP A 56 -36.39 -16.80 1.09
N SER A 57 -36.92 -18.00 0.82
CA SER A 57 -37.40 -18.98 1.80
C SER A 57 -36.83 -20.38 1.56
N PHE A 58 -36.48 -21.07 2.64
CA PHE A 58 -35.97 -22.44 2.69
C PHE A 58 -36.87 -23.44 1.95
N GLN A 59 -38.20 -23.26 2.03
CA GLN A 59 -39.17 -24.24 1.52
C GLN A 59 -39.48 -24.09 0.02
N ARG A 60 -39.09 -22.98 -0.61
CA ARG A 60 -39.41 -22.69 -2.01
C ARG A 60 -38.18 -22.52 -2.89
N ASP A 61 -37.18 -21.83 -2.35
CA ASP A 61 -36.15 -21.20 -3.16
C ASP A 61 -34.83 -22.01 -3.13
N ILE A 62 -34.67 -22.96 -2.19
CA ILE A 62 -33.50 -23.86 -2.08
C ILE A 62 -33.66 -25.11 -2.96
N ARG A 63 -32.61 -25.41 -3.75
CA ARG A 63 -32.44 -26.63 -4.54
C ARG A 63 -31.65 -27.72 -3.79
N ARG A 64 -30.59 -27.32 -3.07
CA ARG A 64 -29.69 -28.23 -2.35
C ARG A 64 -28.89 -27.48 -1.29
N VAL A 65 -28.51 -28.17 -0.22
CA VAL A 65 -27.54 -27.69 0.77
C VAL A 65 -26.38 -28.68 0.91
N TYR A 66 -25.17 -28.15 1.07
CA TYR A 66 -23.94 -28.85 1.45
C TYR A 66 -23.50 -28.41 2.85
N ALA A 67 -22.72 -29.24 3.55
CA ALA A 67 -22.26 -28.95 4.91
C ALA A 67 -20.80 -29.40 5.12
N ARG A 68 -19.97 -28.54 5.72
CA ARG A 68 -18.54 -28.79 5.98
C ARG A 68 -18.13 -28.29 7.37
N CYS A 69 -17.54 -29.15 8.18
CA CYS A 69 -16.91 -28.74 9.43
C CYS A 69 -15.47 -28.28 9.13
N GLN A 70 -14.99 -27.22 9.78
CA GLN A 70 -13.55 -26.92 9.85
C GLN A 70 -13.06 -27.11 11.29
N ASN A 71 -11.86 -27.66 11.44
CA ASN A 71 -11.28 -27.94 12.75
C ASN A 71 -9.78 -27.58 12.73
N LYS A 72 -9.48 -26.26 12.71
CA LYS A 72 -8.10 -25.79 12.85
C LYS A 72 -7.60 -26.17 14.24
N ARG A 73 -6.44 -26.83 14.30
CA ARG A 73 -5.75 -27.13 15.57
C ARG A 73 -5.47 -25.81 16.30
N VAL A 74 -5.50 -25.86 17.65
CA VAL A 74 -5.45 -24.72 18.61
C VAL A 74 -6.83 -24.12 18.97
N ARG A 75 -7.44 -24.73 19.99
CA ARG A 75 -8.40 -24.17 20.97
C ARG A 75 -9.22 -22.92 20.57
N LEU A 76 -10.33 -23.11 19.85
CA LEU A 76 -11.65 -22.50 20.15
C LEU A 76 -12.74 -23.14 19.28
N ASN A 77 -14.01 -22.91 19.66
CA ASN A 77 -15.30 -23.41 19.14
C ASN A 77 -15.32 -24.18 17.81
N GLU A 78 -16.02 -25.33 17.79
CA GLU A 78 -16.37 -26.05 16.56
C GLU A 78 -17.20 -25.16 15.62
N THR A 79 -16.79 -25.06 14.35
CA THR A 79 -17.54 -24.33 13.31
C THR A 79 -18.00 -25.24 12.17
N LEU A 80 -19.28 -25.09 11.83
CA LEU A 80 -19.94 -25.80 10.74
C LEU A 80 -20.41 -24.79 9.68
N ARG A 81 -19.82 -24.84 8.49
CA ARG A 81 -20.26 -24.05 7.32
C ARG A 81 -21.32 -24.84 6.54
N LEU A 82 -22.34 -24.14 6.05
CA LEU A 82 -23.29 -24.64 5.05
C LEU A 82 -23.13 -23.86 3.74
N GLU A 83 -23.33 -24.52 2.61
CA GLU A 83 -23.43 -23.87 1.30
C GLU A 83 -24.82 -24.18 0.71
N VAL A 84 -25.61 -23.14 0.46
CA VAL A 84 -27.02 -23.21 0.09
C VAL A 84 -27.18 -22.79 -1.38
N TYR A 85 -27.60 -23.74 -2.21
CA TYR A 85 -27.82 -23.55 -3.64
C TYR A 85 -29.31 -23.36 -3.91
N PHE A 86 -29.64 -22.33 -4.69
CA PHE A 86 -31.02 -21.98 -5.02
C PHE A 86 -31.55 -22.73 -6.26
N VAL A 87 -32.86 -22.65 -6.49
CA VAL A 87 -33.56 -23.26 -7.64
C VAL A 87 -33.35 -22.46 -8.93
N ASP A 88 -33.16 -21.14 -8.81
CA ASP A 88 -32.76 -20.22 -9.87
C ASP A 88 -31.25 -19.90 -9.84
N ASP A 89 -30.75 -19.22 -10.87
CA ASP A 89 -29.32 -18.96 -11.10
C ASP A 89 -28.73 -17.85 -10.20
N ARG A 90 -29.33 -17.58 -9.03
CA ARG A 90 -28.79 -16.60 -8.06
C ARG A 90 -27.57 -17.17 -7.31
N PRO A 91 -26.64 -16.33 -6.82
CA PRO A 91 -25.46 -16.80 -6.09
C PRO A 91 -25.80 -17.69 -4.89
N LYS A 92 -24.97 -18.72 -4.63
CA LYS A 92 -25.11 -19.56 -3.43
C LYS A 92 -24.94 -18.74 -2.15
N LEU A 93 -25.70 -19.08 -1.12
CA LEU A 93 -25.61 -18.49 0.22
C LEU A 93 -24.75 -19.36 1.12
N GLU A 94 -23.72 -18.80 1.77
CA GLU A 94 -22.92 -19.51 2.77
C GLU A 94 -23.31 -19.09 4.20
N LEU A 95 -23.57 -20.07 5.07
CA LEU A 95 -23.90 -19.86 6.49
C LEU A 95 -22.80 -20.46 7.37
N GLU A 96 -22.61 -19.93 8.58
CA GLU A 96 -21.67 -20.50 9.55
C GLU A 96 -22.33 -20.63 10.92
N PHE A 97 -22.16 -21.79 11.54
CA PHE A 97 -22.69 -22.14 12.85
C PHE A 97 -21.54 -22.34 13.80
N TYR A 98 -21.65 -21.81 15.01
CA TYR A 98 -20.67 -22.00 16.08
C TYR A 98 -21.34 -22.65 17.30
N SER A 99 -20.59 -23.57 17.91
CA SER A 99 -20.96 -24.22 19.16
C SER A 99 -20.41 -23.41 20.34
N LEU A 100 -21.28 -22.92 21.23
CA LEU A 100 -20.87 -22.25 22.48
C LEU A 100 -20.73 -23.24 23.64
N GLN A 101 -21.50 -24.32 23.61
CA GLN A 101 -21.42 -25.51 24.46
C GLN A 101 -21.97 -26.69 23.64
N PRO A 102 -21.65 -27.95 23.99
CA PRO A 102 -22.31 -29.11 23.37
C PRO A 102 -23.83 -28.96 23.35
N HIS A 103 -24.44 -29.15 22.18
CA HIS A 103 -25.87 -28.95 21.89
C HIS A 103 -26.38 -27.48 21.93
N ALA A 104 -25.55 -26.50 22.29
CA ALA A 104 -25.86 -25.06 22.24
C ALA A 104 -25.24 -24.41 20.98
N TRP A 105 -25.79 -24.77 19.83
CA TRP A 105 -25.46 -24.15 18.54
C TRP A 105 -26.17 -22.81 18.37
N LYS A 106 -25.45 -21.83 17.83
CA LYS A 106 -26.05 -20.57 17.37
C LYS A 106 -25.70 -20.35 15.90
N SER A 107 -26.72 -20.14 15.08
CA SER A 107 -26.54 -19.71 13.69
C SER A 107 -25.91 -18.33 13.67
N ILE A 108 -24.85 -18.15 12.89
CA ILE A 108 -24.56 -16.87 12.29
C ILE A 108 -25.32 -16.89 10.95
N LEU A 109 -26.23 -15.93 10.78
CA LEU A 109 -26.57 -15.39 9.46
C LEU A 109 -25.26 -15.14 8.68
N PRO A 110 -25.21 -15.17 7.34
CA PRO A 110 -23.94 -15.07 6.60
C PRO A 110 -23.07 -13.96 7.21
N ARG A 111 -21.85 -14.30 7.68
CA ARG A 111 -20.98 -13.29 8.28
C ARG A 111 -20.93 -12.10 7.30
N PRO A 112 -20.97 -10.84 7.73
CA PRO A 112 -20.71 -9.66 6.87
C PRO A 112 -19.24 -9.59 6.37
N SER A 113 -18.63 -10.76 6.14
CA SER A 113 -17.22 -11.04 6.00
C SER A 113 -17.01 -12.52 5.56
N ILE A 114 -17.55 -12.90 4.40
CA ILE A 114 -16.67 -13.48 3.38
C ILE A 114 -16.34 -12.29 2.48
N SER A 115 -15.18 -11.68 2.80
CA SER A 115 -14.80 -10.28 2.49
C SER A 115 -15.84 -9.22 2.97
N GLY A 116 -15.45 -8.02 3.41
CA GLY A 116 -14.46 -7.16 2.76
C GLY A 116 -14.97 -6.64 1.40
N HIS A 117 -16.26 -6.84 1.13
CA HIS A 117 -16.83 -6.95 -0.20
C HIS A 117 -18.02 -6.00 -0.36
N PRO A 118 -17.85 -4.82 -0.99
CA PRO A 118 -18.90 -3.79 -1.12
C PRO A 118 -20.02 -4.13 -2.12
N LEU A 119 -20.33 -5.42 -2.27
CA LEU A 119 -21.60 -5.96 -2.78
C LEU A 119 -22.33 -6.84 -1.74
N SER A 120 -21.78 -6.98 -0.52
CA SER A 120 -22.53 -7.49 0.62
C SER A 120 -23.63 -6.48 0.98
N ALA A 121 -24.86 -6.93 1.19
CA ALA A 121 -26.05 -6.07 1.21
C ALA A 121 -26.24 -5.23 2.49
N GLN A 122 -25.16 -4.85 3.18
CA GLN A 122 -25.16 -3.67 4.03
C GLN A 122 -24.86 -2.46 3.14
N ALA A 123 -25.92 -1.78 2.68
CA ALA A 123 -25.77 -0.59 1.88
C ALA A 123 -24.93 0.46 2.65
N LEU A 124 -23.80 0.84 2.05
CA LEU A 124 -22.83 1.78 2.59
C LEU A 124 -23.35 3.21 2.46
N GLU A 125 -22.91 4.10 3.36
CA GLU A 125 -23.33 5.51 3.33
C GLU A 125 -22.72 6.20 2.12
N LEU A 126 -23.58 6.83 1.31
CA LEU A 126 -23.14 7.49 0.09
C LEU A 126 -22.24 8.68 0.44
N PRO A 127 -21.19 8.96 -0.36
CA PRO A 127 -20.39 10.16 -0.19
C PRO A 127 -21.26 11.42 -0.15
N LYS A 128 -20.82 12.44 0.61
CA LYS A 128 -21.51 13.72 0.84
C LYS A 128 -22.21 14.27 -0.40
N ARG A 129 -21.55 14.15 -1.57
CA ARG A 129 -22.14 14.31 -2.89
C ARG A 129 -21.74 13.14 -3.79
N VAL A 130 -22.68 12.67 -4.61
CA VAL A 130 -22.48 11.61 -5.60
C VAL A 130 -23.39 11.88 -6.82
N LEU A 131 -23.02 11.43 -8.02
CA LEU A 131 -23.89 11.54 -9.18
C LEU A 131 -24.90 10.39 -9.17
N CYS A 132 -26.19 10.71 -9.16
CA CYS A 132 -27.24 9.77 -9.49
C CYS A 132 -27.36 9.65 -11.01
N ILE A 133 -27.43 8.42 -11.50
CA ILE A 133 -27.47 8.08 -12.92
C ILE A 133 -28.65 7.15 -13.22
N GLU A 134 -29.47 7.55 -14.19
CA GLU A 134 -30.72 6.90 -14.55
C GLU A 134 -30.89 6.88 -16.08
N ASN A 135 -31.37 5.78 -16.65
CA ASN A 135 -31.76 5.72 -18.05
C ASN A 135 -33.09 6.47 -18.24
N ASP A 136 -33.09 7.56 -19.01
CA ASP A 136 -34.33 8.24 -19.40
C ASP A 136 -34.96 7.51 -20.59
N ILE A 137 -35.89 6.61 -20.28
CA ILE A 137 -36.62 5.78 -21.24
C ILE A 137 -37.56 6.63 -22.12
N GLU A 138 -38.00 7.80 -21.65
CA GLU A 138 -38.93 8.66 -22.39
C GLU A 138 -38.20 9.50 -23.45
N ASN A 139 -37.00 10.01 -23.13
CA ASN A 139 -36.19 10.83 -24.03
C ASN A 139 -35.11 10.06 -24.80
N VAL A 140 -34.82 8.81 -24.43
CA VAL A 140 -33.69 8.00 -24.93
C VAL A 140 -32.35 8.73 -24.70
N ASP A 141 -32.17 9.20 -23.47
CA ASP A 141 -30.98 9.91 -22.98
C ASP A 141 -30.55 9.35 -21.61
N ILE A 142 -29.42 9.79 -21.06
CA ILE A 142 -28.99 9.42 -19.71
C ILE A 142 -29.11 10.64 -18.79
N LYS A 143 -29.96 10.51 -17.77
CA LYS A 143 -30.18 11.53 -16.76
C LYS A 143 -29.09 11.45 -15.69
N VAL A 144 -28.35 12.55 -15.50
CA VAL A 144 -27.25 12.67 -14.54
C VAL A 144 -27.51 13.87 -13.62
N GLN A 145 -27.57 13.63 -12.31
CA GLN A 145 -27.84 14.68 -11.30
C GLN A 145 -26.89 14.53 -10.10
N LEU A 146 -26.31 15.63 -9.63
CA LEU A 146 -25.52 15.66 -8.39
C LEU A 146 -26.46 15.62 -7.19
N VAL A 147 -26.38 14.56 -6.38
CA VAL A 147 -27.20 14.40 -5.17
C VAL A 147 -26.35 14.68 -3.94
N GLN A 148 -26.83 15.55 -3.06
CA GLN A 148 -26.21 15.90 -1.78
C GLN A 148 -27.08 15.42 -0.61
N ASP A 149 -26.98 14.12 -0.30
CA ASP A 149 -27.80 13.47 0.75
C ASP A 149 -27.01 12.31 1.38
N GLY A 150 -25.92 12.65 2.10
CA GLY A 150 -24.96 11.69 2.68
C GLY A 150 -25.49 10.79 3.80
N ASN A 151 -26.79 10.88 4.14
CA ASN A 151 -27.46 9.91 5.01
C ASN A 151 -28.11 8.75 4.21
N ARG A 152 -28.13 8.83 2.88
CA ARG A 152 -28.57 7.72 2.02
C ARG A 152 -27.55 6.60 2.03
N ARG A 153 -28.08 5.39 1.93
CA ARG A 153 -27.28 4.16 1.85
C ARG A 153 -27.56 3.45 0.53
N SER A 154 -26.52 3.24 -0.27
CA SER A 154 -26.60 2.52 -1.56
C SER A 154 -25.20 2.12 -2.02
N ASN A 155 -25.13 1.14 -2.92
CA ASN A 155 -23.89 0.81 -3.62
C ASN A 155 -23.65 1.85 -4.73
N TYR A 156 -22.39 2.25 -4.91
CA TYR A 156 -21.94 3.18 -5.94
C TYR A 156 -20.59 2.71 -6.53
N VAL A 157 -20.22 3.24 -7.69
CA VAL A 157 -18.88 3.04 -8.28
C VAL A 157 -18.07 4.33 -8.25
N ALA A 158 -16.74 4.24 -8.16
CA ALA A 158 -15.84 5.38 -8.24
C ALA A 158 -15.13 5.42 -9.60
N LEU A 159 -14.82 6.62 -10.13
CA LEU A 159 -14.07 6.78 -11.38
C LEU A 159 -12.65 7.30 -11.11
N SER A 160 -11.65 6.44 -11.29
CA SER A 160 -10.24 6.85 -11.35
C SER A 160 -9.87 7.27 -12.77
N HIS A 161 -9.39 8.50 -12.97
CA HIS A 161 -9.12 9.04 -14.31
C HIS A 161 -8.04 10.13 -14.37
N CYS A 162 -7.51 10.36 -15.58
CA CYS A 162 -6.66 11.50 -15.88
C CYS A 162 -7.52 12.72 -16.24
N TRP A 163 -7.38 13.82 -15.49
CA TRP A 163 -8.03 15.11 -15.78
C TRP A 163 -7.53 15.80 -17.07
N GLY A 164 -6.43 15.31 -17.66
CA GLY A 164 -5.80 15.88 -18.86
C GLY A 164 -5.33 17.33 -18.70
N THR A 165 -5.24 18.04 -19.83
CA THR A 165 -4.78 19.45 -19.92
C THR A 165 -5.92 20.48 -19.93
N HIS A 166 -7.18 20.03 -19.98
CA HIS A 166 -8.36 20.89 -20.17
C HIS A 166 -9.49 20.50 -19.22
N GLN A 167 -9.44 21.05 -18.00
CA GLN A 167 -10.50 20.94 -17.00
C GLN A 167 -11.71 21.76 -17.47
N THR A 168 -12.81 21.09 -17.79
CA THR A 168 -13.98 21.72 -18.46
C THR A 168 -15.32 21.37 -17.81
N CYS A 169 -15.42 20.21 -17.16
CA CYS A 169 -16.65 19.73 -16.54
C CYS A 169 -16.44 19.50 -15.04
N THR A 170 -16.05 20.55 -14.32
CA THR A 170 -15.89 20.57 -12.86
C THR A 170 -17.12 21.15 -12.15
N THR A 171 -17.31 20.80 -10.87
CA THR A 171 -18.26 21.48 -9.98
C THR A 171 -17.60 22.67 -9.29
N THR A 172 -18.28 23.81 -9.27
CA THR A 172 -17.83 25.07 -8.65
C THR A 172 -18.94 25.69 -7.79
N THR A 173 -18.61 26.67 -6.93
CA THR A 173 -19.63 27.35 -6.10
C THR A 173 -20.72 28.01 -6.94
N ASP A 174 -20.36 28.50 -8.13
CA ASP A 174 -21.29 29.10 -9.09
C ASP A 174 -22.24 28.07 -9.72
N ASN A 175 -21.75 26.88 -10.08
CA ASN A 175 -22.50 25.92 -10.91
C ASN A 175 -23.18 24.76 -10.15
N ILE A 176 -22.91 24.59 -8.85
CA ILE A 176 -23.41 23.45 -8.07
C ILE A 176 -24.94 23.27 -8.13
N ASN A 177 -25.72 24.37 -8.13
CA ASN A 177 -27.18 24.30 -8.22
C ASN A 177 -27.66 23.76 -9.58
N ASP A 178 -26.94 24.05 -10.66
CA ASP A 178 -27.21 23.50 -11.99
C ASP A 178 -26.84 22.01 -12.03
N ARG A 179 -25.71 21.62 -11.43
CA ARG A 179 -25.29 20.21 -11.29
C ARG A 179 -26.33 19.37 -10.53
N MET A 180 -26.93 19.94 -9.48
CA MET A 180 -28.03 19.31 -8.73
C MET A 180 -29.35 19.25 -9.51
N SER A 181 -29.61 20.26 -10.35
CA SER A 181 -30.81 20.31 -11.21
C SER A 181 -30.72 19.31 -12.37
N GLY A 182 -29.53 19.12 -12.95
CA GLY A 182 -29.24 18.09 -13.96
C GLY A 182 -28.11 18.51 -14.90
N ILE A 183 -27.19 17.58 -15.17
CA ILE A 183 -26.08 17.79 -16.11
C ILE A 183 -26.52 17.29 -17.49
N PRO A 184 -26.63 18.15 -18.53
CA PRO A 184 -26.98 17.70 -19.87
C PRO A 184 -25.92 16.74 -20.43
N TRP A 185 -26.34 15.56 -20.91
CA TRP A 185 -25.45 14.49 -21.37
C TRP A 185 -24.36 14.95 -22.36
N LYS A 186 -24.70 15.87 -23.26
CA LYS A 186 -23.81 16.46 -24.29
C LYS A 186 -22.71 17.37 -23.72
N LEU A 187 -22.76 17.75 -22.44
CA LEU A 187 -21.73 18.50 -21.73
C LEU A 187 -20.84 17.61 -20.84
N ILE A 188 -21.15 16.31 -20.76
CA ILE A 188 -20.35 15.33 -20.03
C ILE A 188 -19.20 14.86 -20.94
N PRO A 189 -17.93 14.92 -20.51
CA PRO A 189 -16.78 14.46 -21.29
C PRO A 189 -16.85 12.95 -21.61
N LYS A 190 -16.25 12.49 -22.72
CA LYS A 190 -16.48 11.12 -23.22
C LYS A 190 -15.95 10.03 -22.27
N THR A 191 -14.88 10.25 -21.53
CA THR A 191 -14.37 9.33 -20.50
C THR A 191 -15.40 9.16 -19.37
N PHE A 192 -16.14 10.23 -19.01
CA PHE A 192 -17.19 10.15 -18.00
C PHE A 192 -18.46 9.50 -18.57
N GLN A 193 -18.81 9.80 -19.83
CA GLN A 193 -19.92 9.13 -20.53
C GLN A 193 -19.70 7.62 -20.61
N ASP A 194 -18.52 7.17 -21.05
CA ASP A 194 -18.15 5.74 -21.12
C ASP A 194 -18.24 5.05 -19.74
N ALA A 195 -17.80 5.72 -18.67
CA ALA A 195 -17.89 5.22 -17.31
C ALA A 195 -19.33 5.14 -16.79
N ILE A 196 -20.19 6.12 -17.13
CA ILE A 196 -21.62 6.14 -16.76
C ILE A 196 -22.40 5.07 -17.53
N GLU A 197 -22.16 4.94 -18.84
CA GLU A 197 -22.74 3.89 -19.69
C GLU A 197 -22.39 2.49 -19.13
N LEU A 198 -21.15 2.27 -18.71
CA LEU A 198 -20.70 1.01 -18.10
C LEU A 198 -21.29 0.79 -16.69
N ALA A 199 -21.34 1.82 -15.85
CA ALA A 199 -21.94 1.74 -14.51
C ALA A 199 -23.41 1.32 -14.57
N LEU A 200 -24.18 1.88 -15.51
CA LEU A 200 -25.58 1.52 -15.75
C LEU A 200 -25.72 0.08 -16.29
N GLN A 201 -24.84 -0.36 -17.18
CA GLN A 201 -24.82 -1.75 -17.67
C GLN A 201 -24.49 -2.77 -16.57
N LEU A 202 -23.66 -2.38 -15.59
CA LEU A 202 -23.34 -3.17 -14.40
C LEU A 202 -24.41 -3.05 -13.28
N GLY A 203 -25.49 -2.28 -13.50
CA GLY A 203 -26.62 -2.17 -12.57
C GLY A 203 -26.46 -1.14 -11.45
N PHE A 204 -25.53 -0.19 -11.56
CA PHE A 204 -25.34 0.88 -10.58
C PHE A 204 -26.08 2.17 -10.96
N ASN A 205 -26.79 2.76 -10.00
CA ASN A 205 -27.47 4.06 -10.14
C ASN A 205 -26.69 5.23 -9.52
N TYR A 206 -25.47 4.99 -9.03
CA TYR A 206 -24.63 6.01 -8.39
C TYR A 206 -23.17 5.88 -8.83
N ILE A 207 -22.57 7.00 -9.22
CA ILE A 207 -21.15 7.11 -9.56
C ILE A 207 -20.52 8.32 -8.89
N TRP A 208 -19.32 8.15 -8.34
CA TRP A 208 -18.51 9.21 -7.77
C TRP A 208 -17.37 9.58 -8.72
N ILE A 209 -17.24 10.88 -9.00
CA ILE A 209 -16.21 11.46 -9.87
C ILE A 209 -15.68 12.71 -9.15
N ASP A 210 -14.40 12.75 -8.79
CA ASP A 210 -13.79 13.80 -7.96
C ASP A 210 -14.07 15.22 -8.46
N SER A 211 -13.84 15.46 -9.75
CA SER A 211 -14.03 16.72 -10.46
C SER A 211 -15.47 17.26 -10.38
N LEU A 212 -16.47 16.38 -10.24
CA LEU A 212 -17.89 16.73 -10.14
C LEU A 212 -18.49 16.61 -8.72
N CYS A 213 -17.88 15.81 -7.84
CA CYS A 213 -18.38 15.56 -6.49
C CYS A 213 -17.69 16.41 -5.41
N ILE A 214 -16.56 17.04 -5.73
CA ILE A 214 -15.85 18.03 -4.90
C ILE A 214 -16.00 19.42 -5.54
N ILE A 215 -16.18 20.47 -4.72
CA ILE A 215 -16.24 21.86 -5.19
C ILE A 215 -14.80 22.35 -5.40
N GLN A 216 -14.42 22.66 -6.64
CA GLN A 216 -13.00 22.85 -7.01
C GLN A 216 -12.42 24.25 -6.71
N ASP A 217 -13.28 25.23 -6.45
CA ASP A 217 -12.95 26.61 -6.09
C ASP A 217 -13.14 26.93 -4.59
N ASP A 218 -13.72 26.00 -3.82
CA ASP A 218 -13.81 26.07 -2.36
C ASP A 218 -12.68 25.24 -1.73
N ALA A 219 -11.65 25.92 -1.21
CA ALA A 219 -10.51 25.26 -0.57
C ALA A 219 -10.89 24.46 0.69
N MET A 220 -11.94 24.85 1.43
CA MET A 220 -12.38 24.16 2.64
C MET A 220 -13.17 22.89 2.28
N ASP A 221 -14.03 22.95 1.26
CA ASP A 221 -14.70 21.77 0.73
C ASP A 221 -13.70 20.80 0.08
N TRP A 222 -12.73 21.31 -0.68
CA TRP A 222 -11.65 20.52 -1.27
C TRP A 222 -10.79 19.82 -0.20
N GLU A 223 -10.35 20.52 0.84
CA GLU A 223 -9.59 19.91 1.96
C GLU A 223 -10.44 18.85 2.69
N THR A 224 -11.71 19.16 2.96
CA THR A 224 -12.63 18.26 3.65
C THR A 224 -12.89 16.97 2.86
N GLU A 225 -13.13 17.04 1.55
CA GLU A 225 -13.48 15.86 0.75
C GLU A 225 -12.27 15.12 0.17
N SER A 226 -11.18 15.80 -0.20
CA SER A 226 -9.94 15.13 -0.63
C SER A 226 -9.36 14.26 0.49
N SER A 227 -9.46 14.71 1.74
CA SER A 227 -9.08 13.92 2.92
C SER A 227 -9.88 12.62 3.07
N LYS A 228 -11.04 12.48 2.43
CA LYS A 228 -11.92 11.30 2.46
C LYS A 228 -11.81 10.39 1.25
N MET A 229 -11.02 10.75 0.23
CA MET A 229 -10.86 9.90 -0.97
C MET A 229 -10.45 8.46 -0.61
N ALA A 230 -9.68 8.31 0.46
CA ALA A 230 -9.34 7.05 1.09
C ALA A 230 -10.55 6.12 1.35
N GLU A 231 -11.56 6.65 2.05
CA GLU A 231 -12.80 5.94 2.36
C GLU A 231 -13.67 5.79 1.11
N ILE A 232 -13.75 6.83 0.26
CA ILE A 232 -14.62 6.84 -0.93
C ILE A 232 -14.24 5.76 -1.95
N TYR A 233 -12.95 5.50 -2.19
CA TYR A 233 -12.51 4.43 -3.10
C TYR A 233 -12.54 3.04 -2.43
N GLN A 234 -12.31 2.97 -1.11
CA GLN A 234 -12.44 1.72 -0.34
C GLN A 234 -13.88 1.19 -0.35
N ASP A 235 -14.85 2.06 -0.09
CA ASP A 235 -16.26 1.73 0.11
C ASP A 235 -17.06 1.68 -1.20
N ALA A 236 -16.43 2.06 -2.33
CA ALA A 236 -16.99 1.86 -3.66
C ALA A 236 -17.16 0.36 -3.97
N ALA A 237 -18.31 -0.01 -4.53
CA ALA A 237 -18.62 -1.38 -4.95
C ALA A 237 -17.67 -1.93 -6.02
N LEU A 238 -17.19 -1.02 -6.87
CA LEU A 238 -16.17 -1.20 -7.90
C LEU A 238 -15.57 0.18 -8.24
N THR A 239 -14.25 0.25 -8.44
CA THR A 239 -13.62 1.40 -9.07
C THR A 239 -13.45 1.14 -10.57
N LEU A 240 -14.02 1.99 -11.40
CA LEU A 240 -13.74 2.04 -12.84
C LEU A 240 -12.48 2.88 -13.05
N ALA A 241 -11.43 2.30 -13.60
CA ALA A 241 -10.16 2.99 -13.82
C ALA A 241 -9.93 3.21 -15.32
N ALA A 242 -10.05 4.45 -15.79
CA ALA A 242 -9.88 4.87 -17.19
C ALA A 242 -8.39 4.83 -17.61
N THR A 243 -7.82 3.63 -17.62
CA THR A 243 -6.37 3.41 -17.42
C THR A 243 -5.55 3.83 -18.63
N SER A 244 -6.06 3.62 -19.85
CA SER A 244 -5.46 4.12 -21.08
C SER A 244 -5.87 5.56 -21.46
N SER A 245 -6.66 6.24 -20.63
CA SER A 245 -7.19 7.58 -20.92
C SER A 245 -6.25 8.67 -20.41
N THR A 246 -5.81 9.58 -21.27
CA THR A 246 -4.96 10.73 -20.90
C THR A 246 -5.73 11.97 -20.46
N GLY A 247 -7.07 11.98 -20.62
CA GLY A 247 -7.92 13.15 -20.37
C GLY A 247 -9.41 12.85 -20.51
N ASP A 248 -10.26 13.65 -19.85
CA ASP A 248 -11.72 13.50 -19.77
C ASP A 248 -12.44 13.31 -21.13
N TYR A 249 -11.86 13.80 -22.23
CA TYR A 249 -12.44 13.71 -23.57
C TYR A 249 -11.94 12.54 -24.43
N MET A 250 -10.95 11.78 -23.97
CA MET A 250 -10.37 10.68 -24.78
C MET A 250 -11.29 9.47 -24.88
N GLY A 251 -12.18 9.27 -23.90
CA GLY A 251 -12.93 8.03 -23.73
C GLY A 251 -12.14 6.96 -22.97
N CYS A 252 -12.83 5.87 -22.68
CA CYS A 252 -12.27 4.66 -22.07
C CYS A 252 -11.98 3.57 -23.12
N TYR A 253 -12.67 3.58 -24.27
CA TYR A 253 -12.64 2.50 -25.26
C TYR A 253 -11.81 2.85 -26.51
N SER A 254 -10.91 1.95 -26.90
CA SER A 254 -10.18 2.08 -28.17
C SER A 254 -11.03 1.63 -29.36
N LYS A 255 -10.89 2.35 -30.49
CA LYS A 255 -11.42 1.92 -31.79
C LYS A 255 -10.37 1.19 -32.65
N ASP A 256 -9.14 1.07 -32.16
CA ASP A 256 -7.99 0.54 -32.91
C ASP A 256 -7.76 -0.97 -32.68
N MET A 257 -8.75 -1.68 -32.14
CA MET A 257 -8.62 -3.10 -31.81
C MET A 257 -8.50 -3.93 -33.09
N LYS A 258 -7.25 -4.26 -33.45
CA LYS A 258 -6.94 -5.08 -34.64
C LYS A 258 -7.55 -6.47 -34.46
N ALA A 259 -8.29 -6.92 -35.47
CA ALA A 259 -8.67 -8.33 -35.58
C ALA A 259 -7.42 -9.23 -35.58
N PRO A 260 -7.49 -10.46 -35.02
CA PRO A 260 -6.40 -11.41 -35.11
C PRO A 260 -6.16 -11.80 -36.58
N ASN A 261 -4.91 -12.13 -36.92
CA ASN A 261 -4.59 -12.68 -38.23
C ASN A 261 -4.94 -14.17 -38.24
N GLU A 262 -5.90 -14.57 -39.08
CA GLU A 262 -6.26 -15.97 -39.27
C GLU A 262 -5.36 -16.64 -40.31
N LEU A 263 -4.87 -17.83 -39.99
CA LEU A 263 -4.10 -18.71 -40.87
C LEU A 263 -4.75 -20.10 -40.88
N GLU A 264 -5.25 -20.54 -42.03
CA GLU A 264 -5.75 -21.91 -42.22
C GLU A 264 -4.59 -22.82 -42.63
N LEU A 265 -4.21 -23.74 -41.73
CA LEU A 265 -3.23 -24.78 -41.96
C LEU A 265 -3.95 -26.05 -42.43
N GLN A 266 -3.54 -26.57 -43.59
CA GLN A 266 -3.91 -27.91 -44.01
C GLN A 266 -2.99 -28.91 -43.29
N LEU A 267 -3.56 -29.73 -42.41
CA LEU A 267 -2.87 -30.84 -41.75
C LEU A 267 -3.04 -32.12 -42.62
N PRO A 268 -2.43 -33.26 -42.26
CA PRO A 268 -2.64 -34.53 -42.98
C PRO A 268 -4.12 -34.93 -43.14
N GLU A 269 -4.43 -35.75 -44.14
CA GLU A 269 -5.81 -36.07 -44.55
C GLU A 269 -6.66 -36.72 -43.44
N ASP A 270 -6.03 -37.37 -42.46
CA ASP A 270 -6.66 -37.96 -41.27
C ASP A 270 -6.99 -36.94 -40.16
N VAL A 271 -6.51 -35.70 -40.27
CA VAL A 271 -6.69 -34.60 -39.31
C VAL A 271 -7.49 -33.43 -39.91
N GLY A 272 -7.31 -33.14 -41.20
CA GLY A 272 -8.05 -32.10 -41.93
C GLY A 272 -7.51 -30.67 -41.78
N ALA A 273 -8.37 -29.67 -41.99
CA ALA A 273 -7.99 -28.26 -41.92
C ALA A 273 -8.11 -27.69 -40.50
N CYS A 274 -7.08 -26.98 -40.05
CA CYS A 274 -7.03 -26.30 -38.76
C CYS A 274 -6.90 -24.78 -38.97
N ARG A 275 -7.70 -23.97 -38.26
CA ARG A 275 -7.53 -22.51 -38.25
C ARG A 275 -6.80 -22.07 -36.99
N ILE A 276 -5.69 -21.38 -37.18
CA ILE A 276 -4.93 -20.74 -36.11
C ILE A 276 -5.12 -19.23 -36.24
N ALA A 277 -5.70 -18.61 -35.22
CA ALA A 277 -5.77 -17.16 -35.09
C ALA A 277 -4.56 -16.67 -34.27
N VAL A 278 -3.78 -15.74 -34.82
CA VAL A 278 -2.58 -15.18 -34.17
C VAL A 278 -2.77 -13.68 -33.95
N ARG A 279 -2.63 -13.22 -32.70
CA ARG A 279 -2.54 -11.80 -32.33
C ARG A 279 -1.12 -11.44 -31.88
N GLN A 280 -0.79 -10.15 -31.94
CA GLN A 280 0.38 -9.64 -31.21
C GLN A 280 0.11 -9.76 -29.70
N PRO A 281 1.13 -10.02 -28.85
CA PRO A 281 0.98 -9.95 -27.40
C PRO A 281 0.42 -8.58 -27.00
N LEU A 282 -0.53 -8.58 -26.06
CA LEU A 282 -1.03 -7.34 -25.47
C LEU A 282 0.02 -6.80 -24.48
N GLN A 283 -0.06 -5.48 -24.24
CA GLN A 283 0.84 -4.83 -23.29
C GLN A 283 0.25 -4.98 -21.89
N HIS A 284 1.09 -5.32 -20.91
CA HIS A 284 0.77 -5.24 -19.49
C HIS A 284 1.71 -4.28 -18.79
N TRP A 285 1.30 -3.73 -17.64
CA TRP A 285 2.09 -2.76 -16.88
C TRP A 285 3.36 -3.32 -16.22
N GLY A 286 3.49 -4.65 -16.10
CA GLY A 286 4.72 -5.28 -15.60
C GLY A 286 5.88 -5.12 -16.57
N ASP A 287 5.62 -5.37 -17.86
CA ASP A 287 6.64 -5.40 -18.93
C ASP A 287 7.05 -4.01 -19.44
N GLN A 288 6.65 -2.92 -18.78
CA GLN A 288 6.81 -1.56 -19.30
C GLN A 288 8.04 -0.84 -18.76
N THR A 289 8.78 -0.22 -19.68
CA THR A 289 9.61 0.94 -19.35
C THR A 289 8.75 2.12 -18.89
N ALA A 290 9.34 3.11 -18.19
CA ALA A 290 8.61 4.30 -17.75
C ALA A 290 7.91 5.07 -18.90
N THR A 291 8.49 5.06 -20.11
CA THR A 291 7.87 5.64 -21.31
C THR A 291 6.72 4.78 -21.85
N GLY A 292 6.85 3.45 -21.81
CA GLY A 292 5.76 2.52 -22.13
C GLY A 292 4.57 2.69 -21.17
N LEU A 293 4.83 2.77 -19.86
CA LEU A 293 3.81 2.99 -18.84
C LEU A 293 3.06 4.31 -19.08
N SER A 294 3.78 5.39 -19.36
CA SER A 294 3.16 6.70 -19.67
C SER A 294 2.42 6.76 -21.01
N LEU A 295 2.69 5.85 -21.95
CA LEU A 295 2.06 5.77 -23.27
C LEU A 295 0.82 4.86 -23.29
N HIS A 296 0.86 3.76 -22.53
CA HIS A 296 -0.16 2.71 -22.55
C HIS A 296 -1.09 2.74 -21.32
N PHE A 297 -0.58 3.20 -20.17
CA PHE A 297 -1.28 3.22 -18.88
C PHE A 297 -1.13 4.58 -18.15
N PRO A 298 -1.37 5.73 -18.80
CA PRO A 298 -1.16 7.07 -18.25
C PRO A 298 -1.82 7.34 -16.89
N LEU A 299 -2.91 6.63 -16.54
CA LEU A 299 -3.50 6.74 -15.21
C LEU A 299 -2.55 6.26 -14.10
N LEU A 300 -1.80 5.18 -14.36
CA LEU A 300 -0.91 4.56 -13.38
C LEU A 300 0.37 5.37 -13.12
N THR A 301 0.61 6.46 -13.88
CA THR A 301 1.70 7.40 -13.59
C THR A 301 1.28 8.56 -12.69
N ARG A 302 -0.01 8.72 -12.35
CA ARG A 302 -0.52 9.81 -11.47
C ARG A 302 -0.43 9.43 -9.99
N GLY A 303 0.07 10.35 -9.16
CA GLY A 303 0.19 10.14 -7.70
C GLY A 303 -1.15 9.93 -6.99
N TRP A 304 -2.18 10.72 -7.29
CA TRP A 304 -3.53 10.54 -6.71
C TRP A 304 -4.11 9.14 -7.01
N ALA A 305 -3.98 8.68 -8.27
CA ALA A 305 -4.45 7.37 -8.73
C ALA A 305 -3.80 6.17 -8.00
N PHE A 306 -2.69 6.38 -7.29
CA PHE A 306 -2.04 5.33 -6.51
C PHE A 306 -2.87 4.91 -5.30
N GLN A 307 -3.34 5.86 -4.48
CA GLN A 307 -4.21 5.51 -3.35
C GLN A 307 -5.60 5.08 -3.83
N GLU A 308 -6.11 5.66 -4.92
CA GLU A 308 -7.36 5.24 -5.56
C GLU A 308 -7.32 3.75 -5.93
N ARG A 309 -6.21 3.28 -6.54
CA ARG A 309 -5.99 1.86 -6.86
C ARG A 309 -5.78 1.00 -5.61
N LEU A 310 -4.83 1.35 -4.74
CA LEU A 310 -4.42 0.48 -3.62
C LEU A 310 -5.48 0.34 -2.53
N LEU A 311 -6.35 1.34 -2.34
CA LEU A 311 -7.38 1.33 -1.29
C LEU A 311 -8.71 0.74 -1.76
N SER A 312 -8.94 0.70 -3.09
CA SER A 312 -10.12 0.08 -3.69
C SER A 312 -10.17 -1.42 -3.38
N SER A 313 -11.33 -1.91 -2.94
CA SER A 313 -11.55 -3.36 -2.81
C SER A 313 -11.42 -4.09 -4.16
N ARG A 314 -11.74 -3.38 -5.26
CA ARG A 314 -11.79 -3.85 -6.64
C ARG A 314 -11.56 -2.71 -7.62
N VAL A 315 -10.83 -2.98 -8.70
CA VAL A 315 -10.65 -2.08 -9.84
C VAL A 315 -10.89 -2.83 -11.14
N LEU A 316 -11.73 -2.26 -12.01
CA LEU A 316 -11.84 -2.65 -13.41
C LEU A 316 -11.07 -1.63 -14.25
N HIS A 317 -9.90 -2.04 -14.72
CA HIS A 317 -9.04 -1.22 -15.57
C HIS A 317 -9.49 -1.28 -17.02
N LEU A 318 -9.93 -0.13 -17.52
CA LEU A 318 -10.29 0.10 -18.91
C LEU A 318 -9.01 0.48 -19.67
N CYS A 319 -8.36 -0.52 -20.28
CA CYS A 319 -7.11 -0.37 -21.03
C CYS A 319 -7.38 -0.38 -22.55
N ARG A 320 -6.35 0.00 -23.35
CA ARG A 320 -6.52 0.24 -24.80
C ARG A 320 -6.89 -1.03 -25.60
N SER A 321 -6.58 -2.22 -25.10
CA SER A 321 -6.64 -3.46 -25.87
C SER A 321 -7.36 -4.63 -25.16
N GLU A 322 -7.67 -4.48 -23.88
CA GLU A 322 -8.39 -5.46 -23.05
C GLU A 322 -8.86 -4.81 -21.75
N LEU A 323 -9.70 -5.53 -21.00
CA LEU A 323 -10.00 -5.26 -19.61
C LEU A 323 -9.00 -5.99 -18.69
N ILE A 324 -8.63 -5.34 -17.58
CA ILE A 324 -7.83 -5.95 -16.51
C ILE A 324 -8.61 -5.81 -15.19
N TRP A 325 -8.81 -6.91 -14.49
CA TRP A 325 -9.44 -6.97 -13.17
C TRP A 325 -8.37 -7.00 -12.08
N GLU A 326 -8.59 -6.23 -11.02
CA GLU A 326 -7.76 -6.24 -9.83
C GLU A 326 -8.65 -6.21 -8.57
N CYS A 327 -8.34 -7.03 -7.57
CA CYS A 327 -8.97 -6.99 -6.25
C CYS A 327 -7.96 -7.39 -5.16
N ILE A 328 -8.39 -7.39 -3.89
CA ILE A 328 -7.55 -7.77 -2.73
C ILE A 328 -6.90 -9.16 -2.91
N GLU A 329 -7.54 -10.10 -3.61
CA GLU A 329 -7.06 -11.47 -3.75
C GLU A 329 -6.18 -11.69 -5.01
N MET A 330 -6.45 -11.01 -6.12
CA MET A 330 -5.80 -11.27 -7.41
C MET A 330 -5.82 -10.10 -8.40
N THR A 331 -4.90 -10.12 -9.36
CA THR A 331 -4.93 -9.37 -10.62
C THR A 331 -5.01 -10.36 -11.80
N THR A 332 -5.83 -10.09 -12.83
CA THR A 332 -5.97 -10.92 -14.04
C THR A 332 -6.51 -10.13 -15.24
N CYS A 333 -6.29 -10.58 -16.48
CA CYS A 333 -6.69 -9.89 -17.71
C CYS A 333 -7.37 -10.80 -18.74
N GLU A 334 -8.10 -10.22 -19.71
CA GLU A 334 -8.83 -10.99 -20.74
C GLU A 334 -7.91 -11.84 -21.63
N CYS A 335 -6.62 -11.50 -21.76
CA CYS A 335 -5.67 -12.35 -22.47
C CYS A 335 -4.99 -13.43 -21.62
N GLY A 336 -5.15 -13.41 -20.30
CA GLY A 336 -4.49 -14.32 -19.36
C GLY A 336 -2.97 -14.16 -19.27
N GLY A 337 -2.41 -13.05 -19.78
CA GLY A 337 -0.97 -12.75 -19.72
C GLY A 337 -0.51 -12.25 -18.35
N LEU A 338 -1.37 -11.51 -17.65
CA LEU A 338 -1.27 -11.36 -16.19
C LEU A 338 -1.82 -12.62 -15.55
N GLY A 339 -0.92 -13.52 -15.14
CA GLY A 339 -1.25 -14.66 -14.27
C GLY A 339 -1.79 -14.20 -12.92
N GLU A 340 -2.44 -15.12 -12.18
CA GLU A 340 -3.19 -14.87 -10.94
C GLU A 340 -2.29 -14.48 -9.75
N ASN A 341 -1.67 -13.31 -9.85
CA ASN A 341 -0.79 -12.73 -8.84
C ASN A 341 -1.59 -11.90 -7.82
N VAL A 342 -1.17 -11.92 -6.56
CA VAL A 342 -1.74 -11.06 -5.51
C VAL A 342 -1.51 -9.59 -5.87
N SER A 343 -2.56 -8.78 -5.77
CA SER A 343 -2.49 -7.37 -6.17
C SER A 343 -1.68 -6.51 -5.19
N PRO A 344 -1.16 -5.34 -5.60
CA PRO A 344 -0.48 -4.41 -4.70
C PRO A 344 -1.35 -3.95 -3.51
N GLY A 345 -2.65 -3.75 -3.73
CA GLY A 345 -3.61 -3.43 -2.66
C GLY A 345 -3.86 -4.63 -1.73
N GLY A 346 -3.90 -5.84 -2.30
CA GLY A 346 -4.00 -7.10 -1.58
C GLY A 346 -2.87 -7.34 -0.59
N THR A 347 -1.63 -7.32 -1.09
CA THR A 347 -0.43 -7.50 -0.25
C THR A 347 -0.36 -6.49 0.89
N TYR A 348 -0.72 -5.23 0.63
CA TYR A 348 -0.81 -4.20 1.67
C TYR A 348 -1.93 -4.50 2.68
N TYR A 349 -3.14 -4.83 2.22
CA TYR A 349 -4.27 -5.20 3.08
C TYR A 349 -3.93 -6.36 4.03
N HIS A 350 -3.29 -7.42 3.52
CA HIS A 350 -2.88 -8.56 4.33
C HIS A 350 -1.89 -8.18 5.43
N ALA A 351 -0.86 -7.39 5.12
CA ALA A 351 0.09 -6.91 6.13
C ALA A 351 -0.58 -6.08 7.23
N VAL A 352 -1.56 -5.23 6.89
CA VAL A 352 -2.31 -4.44 7.88
C VAL A 352 -3.11 -5.34 8.83
N GLU A 353 -3.85 -6.31 8.29
CA GLU A 353 -4.69 -7.20 9.12
C GLU A 353 -3.86 -8.17 9.97
N GLU A 354 -2.70 -8.63 9.47
CA GLU A 354 -1.77 -9.46 10.25
C GLU A 354 -1.18 -8.69 11.46
N ASN A 355 -0.74 -7.45 11.27
CA ASN A 355 -0.22 -6.63 12.38
C ASN A 355 -1.31 -6.24 13.38
N ARG A 356 -2.56 -6.06 12.93
CA ARG A 356 -3.71 -5.86 13.84
C ARG A 356 -3.98 -7.08 14.72
N GLU A 357 -3.95 -8.28 14.15
CA GLU A 357 -4.14 -9.52 14.90
C GLU A 357 -2.96 -9.77 15.85
N GLU A 358 -1.72 -9.47 15.44
CA GLU A 358 -0.54 -9.50 16.34
C GLU A 358 -0.66 -8.50 17.49
N LYS A 359 -1.04 -7.24 17.23
CA LYS A 359 -1.29 -6.22 18.27
C LYS A 359 -2.37 -6.67 19.25
N ARG A 360 -3.48 -7.21 18.73
CA ARG A 360 -4.59 -7.74 19.54
C ARG A 360 -4.16 -8.93 20.40
N GLN A 361 -3.38 -9.87 19.87
CA GLN A 361 -2.85 -11.02 20.61
C GLN A 361 -1.84 -10.59 21.70
N TYR A 362 -1.02 -9.58 21.40
CA TYR A 362 -0.10 -9.00 22.37
C TYR A 362 -0.84 -8.32 23.52
N GLU A 363 -1.79 -7.43 23.24
CA GLU A 363 -2.56 -6.69 24.24
C GLU A 363 -3.37 -7.64 25.14
N GLU A 364 -3.96 -8.70 24.56
CA GLU A 364 -4.61 -9.77 25.31
C GLU A 364 -3.63 -10.53 26.23
N SER A 365 -2.43 -10.84 25.74
CA SER A 365 -1.38 -11.49 26.53
C SER A 365 -0.84 -10.59 27.65
N ALA A 366 -0.69 -9.29 27.40
CA ALA A 366 -0.28 -8.28 28.37
C ALA A 366 -1.35 -8.10 29.46
N ARG A 367 -2.63 -8.06 29.09
CA ARG A 367 -3.77 -8.04 30.02
C ARG A 367 -3.76 -9.25 30.94
N ILE A 368 -3.65 -10.46 30.38
CA ILE A 368 -3.58 -11.72 31.15
C ILE A 368 -2.33 -11.76 32.06
N ARG A 369 -1.22 -11.14 31.67
CA ARG A 369 -0.03 -10.99 32.52
C ARG A 369 -0.26 -10.01 33.68
N ALA A 370 -0.88 -8.86 33.43
CA ALA A 370 -1.24 -7.89 34.46
C ALA A 370 -2.26 -8.45 35.46
N GLU A 371 -3.28 -9.17 34.98
CA GLU A 371 -4.27 -9.86 35.83
C GLU A 371 -3.64 -10.88 36.78
N LYS A 372 -2.55 -11.55 36.38
CA LYS A 372 -1.77 -12.46 37.23
C LYS A 372 -0.88 -11.71 38.22
N LEU A 373 -0.14 -10.70 37.77
CA LEU A 373 0.72 -9.89 38.64
C LEU A 373 -0.10 -9.17 39.73
N ALA A 374 -1.32 -8.73 39.42
CA ALA A 374 -2.25 -8.15 40.39
C ALA A 374 -2.77 -9.15 41.46
N GLN A 375 -2.52 -10.46 41.29
CA GLN A 375 -2.81 -11.51 42.27
C GLN A 375 -1.57 -11.92 43.09
N GLU A 376 -0.37 -11.45 42.73
CA GLU A 376 0.88 -11.72 43.45
C GLU A 376 1.27 -10.54 44.36
N PRO A 377 1.36 -10.71 45.70
CA PRO A 377 1.68 -9.60 46.60
C PRO A 377 3.14 -9.12 46.49
N GLY A 378 3.40 -8.11 45.66
CA GLY A 378 4.63 -7.32 45.71
C GLY A 378 5.29 -6.91 44.39
N SER A 379 4.70 -7.21 43.23
CA SER A 379 5.30 -6.87 41.91
C SER A 379 4.74 -5.57 41.33
N GLU A 380 5.41 -4.43 41.58
CA GLU A 380 5.09 -3.14 40.95
C GLU A 380 5.78 -3.00 39.57
N SER A 381 5.21 -3.61 38.54
CA SER A 381 5.53 -3.27 37.14
C SER A 381 4.34 -3.53 36.22
N ALA A 382 3.90 -2.50 35.48
CA ALA A 382 2.97 -2.67 34.37
C ALA A 382 3.65 -3.43 33.21
N PRO A 383 2.91 -4.20 32.39
CA PRO A 383 3.45 -4.70 31.13
C PRO A 383 3.75 -3.53 30.18
N PRO A 384 4.78 -3.64 29.31
CA PRO A 384 5.00 -2.68 28.24
C PRO A 384 3.84 -2.66 27.22
N SER A 385 3.79 -1.64 26.37
CA SER A 385 2.81 -1.58 25.26
C SER A 385 3.25 -2.45 24.08
N TYR A 386 2.37 -2.69 23.10
CA TYR A 386 2.76 -3.32 21.83
C TYR A 386 3.85 -2.50 21.13
N ASP A 387 3.67 -1.18 21.18
CA ASP A 387 4.53 -0.17 20.54
C ASP A 387 5.86 0.04 21.32
N ASP A 388 6.10 -0.74 22.39
CA ASP A 388 7.40 -0.92 23.08
C ASP A 388 8.05 -2.30 22.80
N VAL A 389 7.30 -3.30 22.29
CA VAL A 389 7.76 -4.70 22.14
C VAL A 389 8.00 -5.11 20.70
N VAL A 390 7.34 -4.48 19.73
CA VAL A 390 7.86 -4.44 18.33
C VAL A 390 9.24 -3.75 18.29
N SER A 391 9.63 -3.08 19.37
CA SER A 391 10.85 -2.28 19.56
C SER A 391 11.98 -2.97 20.33
N ASP A 392 11.65 -4.00 21.11
CA ASP A 392 12.53 -4.64 22.10
C ASP A 392 12.48 -6.18 21.95
N PRO A 393 13.17 -6.75 20.94
CA PRO A 393 13.18 -8.18 20.69
C PRO A 393 13.99 -8.93 21.75
N GLY A 394 13.32 -9.28 22.85
CA GLY A 394 13.86 -10.12 23.94
C GLY A 394 14.29 -11.51 23.48
N ASP A 395 15.15 -12.15 24.28
CA ASP A 395 15.97 -13.32 23.90
C ASP A 395 15.20 -14.47 23.20
N PRO A 396 15.74 -15.03 22.09
CA PRO A 396 15.08 -16.05 21.29
C PRO A 396 15.22 -17.48 21.87
N PRO A 397 14.27 -18.39 21.57
CA PRO A 397 14.43 -19.82 21.82
C PRO A 397 15.47 -20.48 20.88
N ALA A 398 15.93 -21.67 21.28
CA ALA A 398 17.07 -22.38 20.68
C ALA A 398 16.85 -22.86 19.21
N PRO A 399 17.94 -23.07 18.43
CA PRO A 399 17.87 -23.15 16.96
C PRO A 399 17.58 -24.56 16.38
N ILE A 400 17.16 -24.57 15.12
CA ILE A 400 17.10 -25.73 14.21
C ILE A 400 18.04 -25.46 13.00
N ASN A 401 18.60 -26.52 12.39
CA ASN A 401 19.81 -26.47 11.55
C ASN A 401 19.59 -26.54 10.02
N ASN A 402 20.39 -25.74 9.30
CA ASN A 402 21.05 -25.97 8.00
C ASN A 402 20.27 -26.39 6.73
N ARG A 403 20.43 -25.58 5.67
CA ARG A 403 21.08 -25.95 4.39
C ARG A 403 21.58 -24.70 3.62
N SER A 404 22.18 -24.88 2.44
CA SER A 404 23.13 -23.93 1.82
C SER A 404 22.80 -23.50 0.37
N MET A 405 23.42 -22.40 -0.08
CA MET A 405 23.33 -21.75 -1.41
C MET A 405 24.24 -22.39 -2.48
N GLU A 406 24.03 -22.03 -3.78
CA GLU A 406 25.00 -21.89 -4.91
C GLU A 406 24.20 -21.88 -6.26
N ASP A 407 24.42 -21.03 -7.28
CA ASP A 407 25.18 -19.76 -7.38
C ASP A 407 24.79 -18.90 -8.65
N ILE A 408 24.89 -17.56 -8.54
CA ILE A 408 25.11 -16.45 -9.53
C ILE A 408 24.80 -16.67 -11.05
N GLN A 409 24.02 -15.80 -11.75
CA GLN A 409 24.33 -14.50 -12.44
C GLN A 409 23.03 -13.97 -13.17
N THR A 410 22.82 -12.76 -13.74
CA THR A 410 23.64 -11.59 -14.21
C THR A 410 22.91 -10.22 -13.99
N ILE A 411 22.84 -9.30 -14.99
CA ILE A 411 22.44 -7.86 -14.89
C ILE A 411 21.87 -7.35 -16.25
N GLU A 412 20.85 -6.46 -16.26
CA GLU A 412 20.87 -5.06 -16.78
C GLU A 412 19.51 -4.49 -17.32
N LEU A 413 19.38 -3.14 -17.25
CA LEU A 413 18.35 -2.24 -17.85
C LEU A 413 16.99 -2.06 -17.14
N VAL A 414 16.81 -0.87 -16.53
CA VAL A 414 15.58 -0.37 -15.84
C VAL A 414 15.27 -1.17 -14.55
N PRO A 415 14.65 -0.57 -13.50
CA PRO A 415 13.95 -1.36 -12.49
C PRO A 415 12.73 -2.03 -13.15
N ASP A 416 12.95 -3.24 -13.65
CA ASP A 416 11.87 -4.17 -14.00
C ASP A 416 10.96 -4.37 -12.77
N TYR A 417 9.65 -4.44 -12.99
CA TYR A 417 8.68 -4.78 -11.94
C TYR A 417 8.26 -6.26 -11.99
N GLN A 418 9.06 -7.10 -12.65
CA GLN A 418 9.30 -8.47 -12.18
C GLN A 418 9.54 -8.45 -10.67
N ILE A 419 8.51 -8.87 -9.94
CA ILE A 419 8.68 -9.51 -8.65
C ILE A 419 9.56 -10.72 -8.96
N ASP A 420 10.83 -10.67 -8.55
CA ASP A 420 11.77 -11.75 -8.81
C ASP A 420 11.20 -13.02 -8.17
N ASP A 421 10.84 -14.02 -8.97
CA ASP A 421 10.14 -15.21 -8.44
C ASP A 421 11.06 -16.12 -7.61
N THR A 422 12.32 -15.71 -7.39
CA THR A 422 13.20 -16.25 -6.35
C THR A 422 12.87 -15.77 -4.93
N ASP A 423 12.05 -14.72 -4.77
CA ASP A 423 11.64 -14.11 -3.50
C ASP A 423 10.51 -14.92 -2.78
N GLU A 424 10.63 -16.25 -2.70
CA GLU A 424 9.75 -17.11 -1.88
C GLU A 424 9.77 -16.70 -0.38
N GLU A 425 10.81 -16.01 0.09
CA GLU A 425 10.89 -15.46 1.45
C GLU A 425 10.19 -14.09 1.63
N VAL A 426 9.83 -13.38 0.55
CA VAL A 426 9.28 -12.01 0.62
C VAL A 426 7.79 -11.95 0.28
N LYS A 427 7.27 -12.90 -0.52
CA LYS A 427 5.83 -13.10 -0.73
C LYS A 427 5.13 -13.57 0.56
N GLY A 428 4.76 -12.62 1.41
CA GLY A 428 4.15 -12.88 2.72
C GLY A 428 5.01 -12.42 3.91
N CYS A 429 6.00 -11.55 3.72
CA CYS A 429 6.57 -10.79 4.82
C CYS A 429 5.46 -9.92 5.46
N PRO A 430 5.11 -10.07 6.76
CA PRO A 430 4.04 -9.26 7.37
C PRO A 430 4.43 -7.80 7.60
N ASP A 431 5.69 -7.41 7.39
CA ASP A 431 6.24 -6.23 8.01
C ASP A 431 5.76 -4.91 7.38
N LEU A 432 5.01 -4.11 8.16
CA LEU A 432 4.46 -2.83 7.70
C LEU A 432 5.52 -1.75 7.46
N VAL A 433 6.71 -1.84 8.06
CA VAL A 433 7.82 -0.93 7.74
C VAL A 433 8.28 -1.21 6.31
N PHE A 434 8.57 -2.47 6.01
CA PHE A 434 8.95 -2.93 4.67
C PHE A 434 7.91 -2.54 3.61
N HIS A 435 6.63 -2.86 3.83
CA HIS A 435 5.56 -2.55 2.87
C HIS A 435 5.34 -1.06 2.68
N PHE A 436 5.42 -0.26 3.76
CA PHE A 436 5.29 1.19 3.61
C PHE A 436 6.48 1.80 2.85
N HIS A 437 7.68 1.23 2.99
CA HIS A 437 8.80 1.62 2.13
C HIS A 437 8.57 1.21 0.68
N ARG A 438 8.08 0.00 0.37
CA ARG A 438 7.68 -0.39 -1.01
C ARG A 438 6.66 0.59 -1.60
N ILE A 439 5.71 1.07 -0.78
CA ILE A 439 4.74 2.11 -1.13
C ILE A 439 5.43 3.45 -1.44
N VAL A 440 6.33 3.92 -0.58
CA VAL A 440 7.07 5.18 -0.80
C VAL A 440 7.93 5.12 -2.06
N GLU A 441 8.62 4.01 -2.35
CA GLU A 441 9.38 3.86 -3.59
C GLU A 441 8.49 4.01 -4.82
N ARG A 442 7.40 3.22 -4.89
CA ARG A 442 6.42 3.27 -5.99
C ARG A 442 5.82 4.65 -6.16
N TYR A 443 5.34 5.24 -5.06
CA TYR A 443 4.68 6.54 -5.04
C TYR A 443 5.62 7.70 -5.41
N SER A 444 6.87 7.68 -4.94
CA SER A 444 7.86 8.73 -5.21
C SER A 444 8.23 8.87 -6.70
N ALA A 445 8.00 7.82 -7.50
CA ALA A 445 8.22 7.82 -8.94
C ALA A 445 7.06 8.44 -9.75
N LEU A 446 5.91 8.73 -9.11
CA LEU A 446 4.70 9.18 -9.78
C LEU A 446 4.66 10.69 -10.02
N GLN A 447 3.85 11.07 -10.99
CA GLN A 447 3.63 12.45 -11.42
C GLN A 447 2.51 13.10 -10.61
N LEU A 448 2.76 14.30 -10.12
CA LEU A 448 1.77 15.16 -9.44
C LEU A 448 1.74 16.52 -10.15
N THR A 449 0.54 17.01 -10.46
CA THR A 449 0.36 18.33 -11.09
C THR A 449 0.72 19.48 -10.15
N LYS A 450 0.60 19.27 -8.83
CA LYS A 450 1.09 20.16 -7.79
C LYS A 450 1.92 19.34 -6.81
N ALA A 451 3.17 19.75 -6.56
CA ALA A 451 4.04 19.03 -5.62
C ALA A 451 3.62 19.18 -4.14
N SER A 452 2.71 20.12 -3.83
CA SER A 452 2.01 20.22 -2.53
C SER A 452 1.23 18.96 -2.17
N ASP A 453 0.73 18.25 -3.18
CA ASP A 453 -0.24 17.17 -3.01
C ASP A 453 0.43 15.85 -2.58
N ARG A 454 1.76 15.85 -2.41
CA ARG A 454 2.60 14.66 -2.20
C ARG A 454 2.40 13.95 -0.85
N LEU A 455 1.79 14.62 0.12
CA LEU A 455 1.28 13.99 1.35
C LEU A 455 -0.26 13.81 1.32
N PRO A 456 -1.07 14.79 0.88
CA PRO A 456 -2.52 14.59 0.68
C PRO A 456 -2.89 13.36 -0.17
N ALA A 457 -2.17 13.10 -1.26
CA ALA A 457 -2.41 11.97 -2.16
C ALA A 457 -1.87 10.62 -1.67
N LEU A 458 -1.22 10.58 -0.50
CA LEU A 458 -0.84 9.35 0.21
C LEU A 458 -1.63 9.18 1.53
N SER A 459 -2.39 10.20 1.93
CA SER A 459 -3.06 10.33 3.24
C SER A 459 -3.87 9.11 3.67
N GLY A 460 -4.61 8.50 2.74
CA GLY A 460 -5.46 7.35 3.02
C GLY A 460 -4.70 6.08 3.38
N LEU A 461 -3.55 5.86 2.74
CA LEU A 461 -2.65 4.76 3.05
C LEU A 461 -2.00 4.98 4.42
N CYS A 462 -1.57 6.20 4.73
CA CYS A 462 -1.00 6.50 6.04
C CYS A 462 -2.03 6.31 7.18
N ARG A 463 -3.24 6.86 7.04
CA ARG A 463 -4.29 6.83 8.08
C ARG A 463 -4.67 5.41 8.50
N ARG A 464 -4.64 4.44 7.57
CA ARG A 464 -5.03 3.04 7.82
C ARG A 464 -4.01 2.23 8.63
N VAL A 465 -2.81 2.78 8.91
CA VAL A 465 -1.76 2.14 9.73
C VAL A 465 -1.23 3.01 10.86
N GLN A 466 -1.77 4.22 11.08
CA GLN A 466 -1.30 5.13 12.13
C GLN A 466 -1.47 4.52 13.54
N ASP A 467 -2.47 3.66 13.73
CA ASP A 467 -2.72 2.87 14.94
C ASP A 467 -1.68 1.75 15.19
N LEU A 468 -0.88 1.42 14.18
CA LEU A 468 0.13 0.35 14.18
C LEU A 468 1.58 0.88 14.06
N ARG A 469 1.76 2.13 13.62
CA ARG A 469 3.05 2.73 13.24
C ARG A 469 3.38 4.04 13.99
N GLY A 470 2.48 4.48 14.87
CA GLY A 470 2.59 5.77 15.54
C GLY A 470 2.38 6.95 14.59
N ASP A 471 3.05 8.07 14.84
CA ASP A 471 2.85 9.31 14.08
C ASP A 471 3.64 9.37 12.76
N TYR A 472 3.09 10.16 11.83
CA TYR A 472 3.67 10.38 10.50
C TYR A 472 4.17 11.81 10.35
N LEU A 473 5.49 11.98 10.40
CA LEU A 473 6.17 13.23 10.73
C LEU A 473 6.21 14.24 9.58
N ALA A 474 6.74 13.81 8.43
CA ALA A 474 6.87 14.63 7.22
C ALA A 474 7.10 13.76 5.97
N GLY A 475 6.41 12.62 5.87
CA GLY A 475 6.70 11.57 4.89
C GLY A 475 7.34 10.31 5.51
N LEU A 476 7.87 10.43 6.73
CA LEU A 476 8.55 9.39 7.50
C LEU A 476 7.73 9.01 8.75
N TRP A 477 7.78 7.76 9.18
CA TRP A 477 7.15 7.26 10.39
C TRP A 477 8.01 7.46 11.65
N SER A 478 7.33 7.58 12.80
CA SER A 478 7.95 7.75 14.11
C SER A 478 8.63 6.48 14.65
N ASP A 479 8.02 5.31 14.47
CA ASP A 479 8.52 4.03 14.98
C ASP A 479 9.82 3.56 14.28
N SER A 480 9.88 3.72 12.97
CA SER A 480 10.98 3.28 12.12
C SER A 480 11.91 4.41 11.66
N ILE A 481 11.89 5.58 12.32
CA ILE A 481 12.52 6.83 11.84
C ILE A 481 13.98 6.68 11.35
N CYS A 482 14.81 5.85 11.99
CA CYS A 482 16.19 5.62 11.55
C CYS A 482 16.30 4.82 10.25
N PHE A 483 15.35 3.94 9.94
CA PHE A 483 15.24 3.24 8.66
C PHE A 483 14.55 4.12 7.61
N ASP A 484 13.51 4.87 7.99
CA ASP A 484 12.84 5.82 7.11
C ASP A 484 13.79 6.92 6.60
N LEU A 485 14.76 7.35 7.42
CA LEU A 485 15.84 8.25 6.99
C LEU A 485 16.79 7.64 5.94
N MET A 486 16.75 6.33 5.68
CA MET A 486 17.67 5.63 4.77
C MET A 486 17.22 5.60 3.30
N TRP A 487 16.23 6.43 2.92
CA TRP A 487 15.90 6.67 1.52
C TRP A 487 17.12 7.21 0.74
N ARG A 488 17.24 6.85 -0.54
CA ARG A 488 18.30 7.28 -1.48
C ARG A 488 17.75 7.51 -2.88
N VAL A 489 18.35 8.43 -3.63
CA VAL A 489 18.10 8.59 -5.07
C VAL A 489 19.12 7.75 -5.85
N ASN A 490 18.66 6.78 -6.64
CA ASN A 490 19.53 5.92 -7.48
C ASN A 490 19.78 6.47 -8.89
N ILE A 491 18.93 7.40 -9.36
CA ILE A 491 19.05 8.08 -10.65
C ILE A 491 18.68 9.53 -10.42
N ILE A 492 19.66 10.43 -10.57
CA ILE A 492 19.45 11.87 -10.50
C ILE A 492 18.99 12.33 -11.89
N LYS A 493 17.81 12.96 -11.98
CA LYS A 493 17.39 13.63 -13.21
C LYS A 493 18.32 14.83 -13.46
N LEU A 494 18.82 14.92 -14.68
CA LEU A 494 19.66 16.02 -15.15
C LEU A 494 18.84 16.84 -16.15
N ASP A 495 18.33 17.98 -15.70
CA ASP A 495 17.72 18.95 -16.60
C ASP A 495 18.79 19.78 -17.32
N VAL A 496 18.41 20.46 -18.41
CA VAL A 496 19.32 21.23 -19.26
C VAL A 496 19.74 22.55 -18.57
N ASP A 497 18.88 23.08 -17.70
CA ASP A 497 19.19 24.17 -16.78
C ASP A 497 19.81 23.62 -15.48
N ASN A 498 20.89 24.25 -15.00
CA ASN A 498 21.82 23.70 -13.98
C ASN A 498 21.27 23.54 -12.54
N GLU A 499 19.96 23.63 -12.30
CA GLU A 499 19.36 23.52 -10.96
C GLU A 499 18.36 22.36 -10.86
N THR A 500 18.76 21.27 -10.20
CA THR A 500 17.92 20.07 -9.99
C THR A 500 17.32 19.96 -8.58
N GLN A 501 17.72 20.82 -7.64
CA GLN A 501 17.01 21.02 -6.38
C GLN A 501 15.79 21.93 -6.65
N PRO A 502 14.58 21.59 -6.17
CA PRO A 502 13.40 22.44 -6.33
C PRO A 502 13.64 23.91 -5.96
N SER A 503 13.06 24.83 -6.74
CA SER A 503 13.06 26.27 -6.44
C SER A 503 12.26 26.55 -5.17
N ASP A 504 11.05 25.99 -5.12
CA ASP A 504 10.11 26.09 -4.01
C ASP A 504 10.49 25.13 -2.87
N TYR A 505 9.97 25.41 -1.67
CA TYR A 505 9.98 24.44 -0.58
C TYR A 505 8.98 23.31 -0.83
N ARG A 506 9.42 22.06 -0.60
CA ARG A 506 8.58 20.84 -0.68
C ARG A 506 8.40 20.14 0.68
N GLY A 507 9.26 20.47 1.64
CA GLY A 507 9.37 19.79 2.93
C GLY A 507 10.83 19.73 3.41
N PRO A 508 11.08 19.09 4.55
CA PRO A 508 12.40 19.09 5.19
C PRO A 508 13.43 18.26 4.41
N SER A 509 14.70 18.68 4.38
CA SER A 509 15.74 18.00 3.58
C SER A 509 16.02 16.55 3.99
N TRP A 510 15.69 16.19 5.23
CA TRP A 510 15.83 14.83 5.75
C TRP A 510 14.73 13.86 5.27
N SER A 511 13.68 14.33 4.59
CA SER A 511 12.58 13.50 4.09
C SER A 511 12.55 13.38 2.56
N TRP A 512 12.14 12.22 2.06
CA TRP A 512 12.04 11.93 0.62
C TRP A 512 11.10 12.87 -0.15
N ILE A 513 10.20 13.60 0.55
CA ILE A 513 9.34 14.59 -0.09
C ILE A 513 10.12 15.79 -0.66
N SER A 514 11.38 16.00 -0.25
CA SER A 514 12.21 17.13 -0.72
C SER A 514 12.85 16.94 -2.10
N VAL A 515 12.68 15.78 -2.75
CA VAL A 515 13.34 15.44 -4.03
C VAL A 515 12.35 15.03 -5.13
N ASP A 516 12.41 15.63 -6.32
CA ASP A 516 11.50 15.32 -7.45
C ASP A 516 11.99 14.13 -8.31
N SER A 517 12.79 13.24 -7.71
CA SER A 517 13.29 11.99 -8.26
C SER A 517 12.75 10.78 -7.48
N PRO A 518 12.62 9.59 -8.10
CA PRO A 518 12.26 8.36 -7.39
C PRO A 518 13.28 8.04 -6.29
N VAL A 519 12.78 7.68 -5.10
CA VAL A 519 13.62 7.18 -4.01
C VAL A 519 13.55 5.67 -3.89
N THR A 520 14.60 5.09 -3.33
CA THR A 520 14.68 3.67 -2.94
C THR A 520 15.27 3.53 -1.55
N TYR A 521 15.21 2.33 -1.00
CA TYR A 521 15.89 1.92 0.23
C TYR A 521 16.89 0.79 -0.09
N TRP A 522 17.30 -0.01 0.89
CA TRP A 522 18.21 -1.15 0.71
C TRP A 522 17.56 -2.44 1.24
N PRO A 523 16.96 -3.30 0.38
CA PRO A 523 16.18 -4.46 0.81
C PRO A 523 16.88 -5.37 1.84
N ASP A 524 18.20 -5.53 1.72
CA ASP A 524 19.04 -6.34 2.62
C ASP A 524 19.23 -5.75 4.03
N ILE A 525 18.77 -4.52 4.28
CA ILE A 525 18.70 -3.88 5.60
C ILE A 525 17.27 -3.93 6.17
N MET A 526 16.29 -4.38 5.37
CA MET A 526 14.85 -4.13 5.60
C MET A 526 14.04 -5.40 5.84
N ASN A 527 14.70 -6.56 5.99
CA ASN A 527 14.04 -7.79 6.40
C ASN A 527 14.10 -7.92 7.93
N PHE A 528 13.23 -7.14 8.59
CA PHE A 528 13.12 -7.01 10.04
C PHE A 528 12.78 -8.33 10.76
N ARG A 529 12.23 -9.33 10.04
CA ARG A 529 11.71 -10.58 10.62
C ARG A 529 12.54 -11.84 10.28
N SER A 530 13.27 -11.92 9.15
CA SER A 530 13.99 -13.16 8.77
C SER A 530 15.43 -13.27 9.28
N SER A 531 16.15 -12.16 9.42
CA SER A 531 17.61 -12.20 9.64
C SER A 531 18.00 -12.31 11.12
N LYS A 532 18.83 -13.32 11.45
CA LYS A 532 19.35 -13.51 12.80
C LYS A 532 20.51 -12.54 13.10
N GLN A 533 20.38 -11.83 14.24
CA GLN A 533 21.38 -11.03 14.96
C GLN A 533 21.59 -9.56 14.52
N HIS A 534 21.59 -8.66 15.52
CA HIS A 534 21.96 -7.22 15.47
C HIS A 534 20.94 -6.27 14.80
N GLY A 535 19.71 -6.24 15.33
CA GLY A 535 18.74 -5.17 15.02
C GLY A 535 18.99 -3.86 15.77
N LEU A 536 18.32 -2.78 15.36
CA LEU A 536 18.29 -1.51 16.09
C LEU A 536 17.21 -1.59 17.19
N PHE A 537 17.61 -1.41 18.45
CA PHE A 537 16.67 -1.34 19.58
C PHE A 537 16.19 0.10 19.73
N TYR A 538 14.88 0.35 19.62
CA TYR A 538 14.31 1.71 19.75
C TYR A 538 13.46 1.82 21.01
N ARG A 539 13.46 2.99 21.65
CA ARG A 539 12.62 3.27 22.82
C ARG A 539 12.15 4.71 22.86
N TRP A 540 10.87 4.90 23.18
CA TRP A 540 10.35 6.21 23.54
C TRP A 540 10.94 6.68 24.88
N ARG A 541 11.31 7.96 24.95
CA ARG A 541 11.56 8.63 26.23
C ARG A 541 10.31 9.36 26.66
N ASP A 542 9.57 8.81 27.62
CA ASP A 542 8.55 9.59 28.33
C ASP A 542 9.25 10.73 29.10
N THR A 543 8.91 11.96 28.73
CA THR A 543 9.39 13.20 29.36
C THR A 543 8.39 13.78 30.36
N GLY A 544 7.18 13.21 30.45
CA GLY A 544 6.02 13.80 31.12
C GLY A 544 5.36 14.95 30.34
N GLU A 545 5.97 15.44 29.25
CA GLU A 545 5.47 16.55 28.43
C GLU A 545 4.95 16.04 27.07
N ARG A 546 3.63 15.96 26.92
CA ARG A 546 2.96 15.62 25.65
C ARG A 546 2.94 16.80 24.66
N ASP A 547 4.10 17.28 24.24
CA ASP A 547 4.18 18.14 23.05
C ASP A 547 4.08 17.26 21.80
N HIS A 548 2.89 17.16 21.23
CA HIS A 548 2.62 16.40 19.99
C HIS A 548 3.55 16.80 18.82
N ASN A 549 4.11 18.01 18.85
CA ASN A 549 5.03 18.49 17.84
C ASN A 549 6.49 18.06 18.09
N ARG A 550 6.81 17.34 19.18
CA ARG A 550 8.19 16.98 19.57
C ARG A 550 8.30 15.53 19.99
N GLN A 551 8.88 14.71 19.11
CA GLN A 551 8.97 13.26 19.32
C GLN A 551 10.41 12.86 19.65
N TYR A 552 10.58 12.10 20.73
CA TYR A 552 11.88 11.79 21.34
C TYR A 552 12.26 10.33 21.12
N PHE A 553 13.14 10.12 20.15
CA PHE A 553 13.63 8.80 19.77
C PHE A 553 14.97 8.51 20.43
N LEU A 554 15.18 7.26 20.87
CA LEU A 554 16.45 6.73 21.35
C LEU A 554 16.70 5.40 20.65
N VAL A 555 17.85 5.25 19.99
CA VAL A 555 18.32 3.98 19.42
C VAL A 555 19.57 3.51 20.13
N GLU A 556 19.55 2.26 20.60
CA GLU A 556 20.64 1.61 21.33
C GLU A 556 21.33 0.52 20.50
N ASP A 557 22.46 0.03 21.02
CA ASP A 557 23.18 -1.15 20.52
C ASP A 557 23.53 -1.15 19.01
N LEU A 558 23.99 0.01 18.53
CA LEU A 558 24.60 0.21 17.21
C LEU A 558 26.04 -0.36 17.18
N TYR A 559 26.24 -1.53 16.55
CA TYR A 559 27.56 -2.15 16.34
C TYR A 559 28.02 -1.99 14.89
N THR A 560 29.22 -1.43 14.65
CA THR A 560 29.87 -1.65 13.35
C THR A 560 30.41 -3.09 13.32
N PRO A 561 30.59 -3.72 12.14
CA PRO A 561 31.15 -5.08 12.06
C PRO A 561 32.60 -5.25 12.58
N LEU A 562 33.22 -4.19 13.11
CA LEU A 562 34.55 -4.19 13.72
C LEU A 562 34.54 -3.75 15.21
N GLY A 563 33.39 -3.33 15.77
CA GLY A 563 33.24 -3.05 17.20
C GLY A 563 32.13 -2.06 17.58
N ARG A 564 32.06 -1.73 18.87
CA ARG A 564 31.28 -0.58 19.38
C ARG A 564 32.06 0.72 19.09
N ASN A 565 31.67 1.42 18.02
CA ASN A 565 32.15 2.78 17.67
C ASN A 565 30.99 3.79 17.61
N VAL A 566 29.82 3.46 18.17
CA VAL A 566 28.59 4.24 17.99
C VAL A 566 27.92 4.48 19.33
N ASP A 567 27.81 5.74 19.71
CA ASP A 567 26.96 6.16 20.83
C ASP A 567 25.49 6.17 20.40
N LYS A 568 24.60 5.98 21.38
CA LYS A 568 23.14 5.97 21.18
C LYS A 568 22.68 7.20 20.38
N ILE A 569 21.98 6.95 19.28
CA ILE A 569 21.30 8.02 18.52
C ILE A 569 20.18 8.55 19.40
N THR A 570 20.11 9.86 19.59
CA THR A 570 18.85 10.50 20.00
C THR A 570 18.39 11.45 18.92
N ALA A 571 17.10 11.42 18.61
CA ALA A 571 16.49 12.33 17.65
C ALA A 571 15.29 13.07 18.27
N ILE A 572 15.15 14.35 17.94
CA ILE A 572 13.97 15.17 18.21
C ILE A 572 13.50 15.77 16.89
N VAL A 573 12.31 15.37 16.43
CA VAL A 573 11.67 15.98 15.26
C VAL A 573 10.69 17.05 15.73
N TRP A 574 10.78 18.25 15.14
CA TRP A 574 9.85 19.36 15.38
C TRP A 574 9.25 19.90 14.08
N THR A 575 7.96 19.62 13.86
CA THR A 575 7.19 19.99 12.66
C THR A 575 6.01 20.91 13.00
N PRO A 576 6.22 22.24 13.10
CA PRO A 576 5.14 23.19 13.35
C PRO A 576 4.28 23.40 12.10
N GLY A 577 2.97 23.51 12.28
CA GLY A 577 1.98 23.61 11.22
C GLY A 577 0.99 22.44 11.29
N GLN A 578 0.29 22.16 10.19
CA GLN A 578 -0.60 21.00 10.09
C GLN A 578 0.11 19.81 9.44
N ASN A 579 0.19 18.70 10.16
CA ASN A 579 0.33 17.37 9.58
C ASN A 579 -0.53 16.40 10.40
N PRO A 580 -1.71 16.03 9.86
CA PRO A 580 -1.89 14.65 9.41
C PRO A 580 -2.30 14.66 7.93
N PHE A 581 -1.27 14.61 7.09
CA PHE A 581 -1.28 14.51 5.63
C PHE A 581 -1.66 15.81 4.87
N GLY A 582 -1.42 16.97 5.49
CA GLY A 582 -1.45 18.29 4.85
C GLY A 582 -0.08 18.74 4.30
N SER A 583 0.12 20.05 4.11
CA SER A 583 1.38 20.63 3.65
C SER A 583 2.35 20.92 4.81
N VAL A 584 3.51 20.27 4.81
CA VAL A 584 4.56 20.50 5.83
C VAL A 584 5.25 21.83 5.56
N THR A 585 5.04 22.81 6.45
CA THR A 585 5.63 24.16 6.30
C THR A 585 7.06 24.28 6.83
N PHE A 586 7.46 23.39 7.75
CA PHE A 586 8.79 23.35 8.37
C PHE A 586 9.00 21.99 9.06
N GLY A 587 10.25 21.55 9.23
CA GLY A 587 10.57 20.37 10.03
C GLY A 587 12.04 20.31 10.44
N LEU A 588 12.30 20.46 11.74
CA LEU A 588 13.66 20.41 12.31
C LEU A 588 13.93 19.05 12.96
N LEU A 589 14.85 18.28 12.40
CA LEU A 589 15.36 17.04 12.96
C LEU A 589 16.67 17.34 13.72
N THR A 590 16.61 17.35 15.05
CA THR A 590 17.80 17.45 15.91
C THR A 590 18.31 16.05 16.23
N VAL A 591 19.54 15.69 15.83
CA VAL A 591 20.12 14.36 16.05
C VAL A 591 21.42 14.46 16.86
N GLU A 592 21.62 13.59 17.83
CA GLU A 592 22.90 13.41 18.52
C GLU A 592 23.42 11.98 18.29
N ALA A 593 24.50 11.83 17.51
CA ALA A 593 25.10 10.54 17.14
C ALA A 593 26.59 10.70 16.75
N SER A 594 27.27 9.58 16.43
CA SER A 594 28.65 9.59 15.91
C SER A 594 28.74 10.27 14.53
N THR A 595 29.75 11.13 14.37
CA THR A 595 30.01 11.89 13.14
C THR A 595 31.46 11.83 12.70
N ILE A 596 31.71 11.84 11.39
CA ILE A 596 33.05 11.95 10.79
C ILE A 596 33.03 13.01 9.68
N GLN A 597 34.17 13.66 9.42
CA GLN A 597 34.30 14.61 8.30
C GLN A 597 34.73 13.89 7.03
N ALA A 598 34.26 14.36 5.88
CA ALA A 598 34.63 13.85 4.57
C ALA A 598 34.73 14.98 3.54
N GLN A 599 35.71 14.92 2.64
CA GLN A 599 35.82 15.87 1.54
C GLN A 599 34.98 15.42 0.36
N LEU A 600 34.13 16.31 -0.16
CA LEU A 600 33.46 16.11 -1.44
C LEU A 600 34.50 16.14 -2.57
N GLN A 601 34.45 15.14 -3.45
CA GLN A 601 35.21 15.11 -4.69
C GLN A 601 34.27 14.93 -5.89
N TYR A 602 34.36 15.83 -6.86
CA TYR A 602 33.73 15.70 -8.17
C TYR A 602 34.59 14.76 -9.03
N THR A 603 34.00 13.70 -9.59
CA THR A 603 34.76 12.75 -10.41
C THR A 603 35.09 13.34 -11.78
N ILE A 604 36.39 13.42 -12.08
CA ILE A 604 36.87 14.13 -13.27
C ILE A 604 36.71 13.25 -14.52
N ASN A 605 35.57 13.42 -15.19
CA ASN A 605 35.45 13.19 -16.64
C ASN A 605 34.75 14.38 -17.35
N SER A 606 34.91 15.57 -16.76
CA SER A 606 34.13 16.79 -17.00
C SER A 606 34.44 17.55 -18.31
N TYR A 607 35.00 16.85 -19.31
CA TYR A 607 35.22 17.41 -20.66
C TYR A 607 34.14 17.00 -21.67
N TYR A 608 33.22 16.11 -21.29
CA TYR A 608 32.10 15.66 -22.13
C TYR A 608 30.76 16.32 -21.78
N TRP A 609 30.76 17.46 -21.08
CA TRP A 609 29.54 18.27 -20.82
C TRP A 609 29.01 19.03 -22.05
N THR A 610 29.14 18.45 -23.24
CA THR A 610 28.68 18.99 -24.53
C THR A 610 28.03 17.89 -25.38
N GLY A 611 26.86 17.43 -24.96
CA GLY A 611 25.97 16.56 -25.74
C GLY A 611 26.05 15.06 -25.45
N GLU A 612 24.86 14.47 -25.29
CA GLU A 612 24.53 13.07 -25.65
C GLU A 612 25.42 11.94 -25.08
N SER A 613 25.45 11.76 -23.74
CA SER A 613 25.51 10.42 -23.13
C SER A 613 25.10 10.42 -21.65
N SER A 614 24.29 9.41 -21.25
CA SER A 614 23.79 9.14 -19.89
C SER A 614 23.21 10.34 -19.09
N THR A 615 21.89 10.52 -19.15
CA THR A 615 21.12 11.48 -18.33
C THR A 615 20.90 11.05 -16.87
N SER A 616 21.69 10.09 -16.37
CA SER A 616 21.42 9.33 -15.15
C SER A 616 22.65 9.00 -14.28
N ASP A 617 23.84 9.44 -14.66
CA ASP A 617 25.10 9.04 -14.02
C ASP A 617 25.19 9.48 -12.54
N THR A 618 25.28 8.50 -11.64
CA THR A 618 25.49 8.68 -10.19
C THR A 618 26.97 8.69 -9.78
N SER A 619 27.91 8.32 -10.67
CA SER A 619 29.34 8.25 -10.36
C SER A 619 30.02 9.62 -10.24
N ARG A 620 29.30 10.70 -10.54
CA ARG A 620 29.67 12.14 -10.48
C ARG A 620 30.41 12.59 -9.21
N TYR A 621 30.21 11.90 -8.10
CA TYR A 621 30.60 12.35 -6.77
C TYR A 621 31.18 11.20 -5.95
N LYS A 622 32.23 11.48 -5.19
CA LYS A 622 32.78 10.60 -4.16
C LYS A 622 33.04 11.40 -2.90
N LEU A 623 33.05 10.72 -1.75
CA LEU A 623 33.52 11.32 -0.51
C LEU A 623 34.85 10.68 -0.09
N LEU A 624 35.84 11.50 0.22
CA LEU A 624 37.13 11.06 0.76
C LEU A 624 37.11 11.23 2.28
N ILE A 625 37.15 10.12 3.03
CA ILE A 625 37.25 10.16 4.51
C ILE A 625 38.70 10.15 4.99
N GLU A 626 38.93 10.63 6.21
CA GLU A 626 40.24 10.54 6.86
C GLU A 626 40.71 9.08 6.94
N GLY A 627 41.97 8.83 6.58
CA GLY A 627 42.48 7.49 6.27
C GLY A 627 42.52 7.15 4.77
N GLY A 628 41.98 8.02 3.90
CA GLY A 628 42.19 7.94 2.44
C GLY A 628 41.31 6.91 1.73
N SER A 629 40.18 6.54 2.33
CA SER A 629 39.18 5.69 1.67
C SER A 629 38.18 6.54 0.88
N GLU A 630 37.91 6.15 -0.36
CA GLU A 630 36.82 6.70 -1.18
C GLU A 630 35.50 5.98 -0.86
N LEU A 631 34.42 6.72 -0.63
CA LEU A 631 33.08 6.19 -0.42
C LEU A 631 32.11 6.66 -1.53
N PRO A 632 31.18 5.79 -1.98
CA PRO A 632 30.19 6.15 -2.99
C PRO A 632 29.16 7.12 -2.41
N PHE A 633 28.83 8.18 -3.15
CA PHE A 633 27.89 9.22 -2.73
C PHE A 633 26.58 9.15 -3.54
N PHE A 634 25.48 8.79 -2.88
CA PHE A 634 24.15 8.89 -3.46
C PHE A 634 23.61 10.30 -3.17
N ALA A 635 23.79 11.22 -4.10
CA ALA A 635 23.30 12.60 -3.96
C ALA A 635 21.77 12.64 -4.03
N ASP A 636 21.15 13.48 -3.21
CA ASP A 636 19.69 13.66 -3.22
C ASP A 636 19.20 14.44 -4.47
N TYR A 637 20.11 15.24 -5.05
CA TYR A 637 19.96 16.01 -6.28
C TYR A 637 21.35 16.30 -6.86
N ALA A 638 21.46 16.77 -8.11
CA ALA A 638 22.74 17.14 -8.68
C ALA A 638 23.30 18.39 -7.97
N LEU A 639 24.42 18.23 -7.27
CA LEU A 639 25.10 19.31 -6.57
C LEU A 639 25.61 20.34 -7.59
N ALA A 640 25.07 21.56 -7.51
CA ALA A 640 25.35 22.62 -8.48
C ALA A 640 26.85 22.96 -8.54
N ALA A 641 27.40 23.00 -9.76
CA ALA A 641 28.79 23.38 -10.01
C ALA A 641 28.96 24.89 -10.17
N GLU A 642 27.87 25.64 -10.38
CA GLU A 642 27.83 27.10 -10.55
C GLU A 642 26.58 27.69 -9.86
N GLY A 643 26.41 29.02 -9.90
CA GLY A 643 25.25 29.69 -9.32
C GLY A 643 25.25 29.81 -7.78
N PRO A 644 24.13 30.28 -7.18
CA PRO A 644 24.04 30.60 -5.76
C PRO A 644 23.94 29.38 -4.84
N ARG A 645 23.61 28.20 -5.39
CA ARG A 645 23.52 26.92 -4.68
C ARG A 645 24.80 26.06 -4.81
N LYS A 646 25.89 26.63 -5.35
CA LYS A 646 27.17 25.93 -5.62
C LYS A 646 27.78 25.32 -4.37
N ILE A 647 28.19 24.06 -4.47
CA ILE A 647 29.13 23.42 -3.54
C ILE A 647 30.49 23.31 -4.27
N LEU A 648 31.59 23.53 -3.55
CA LEU A 648 32.94 23.48 -4.15
C LEU A 648 33.52 22.06 -4.07
N ASP A 649 34.34 21.70 -5.06
CA ASP A 649 35.23 20.55 -4.95
C ASP A 649 36.18 20.71 -3.75
N GLY A 650 36.44 19.64 -3.02
CA GLY A 650 37.19 19.66 -1.75
C GLY A 650 36.42 20.21 -0.55
N THR A 651 35.13 20.55 -0.68
CA THR A 651 34.31 21.02 0.46
C THR A 651 34.23 19.95 1.55
N GLN A 652 34.46 20.35 2.80
CA GLN A 652 34.25 19.49 3.97
C GLN A 652 32.75 19.31 4.25
N LEU A 653 32.33 18.05 4.33
CA LEU A 653 30.98 17.61 4.64
C LEU A 653 30.99 16.81 5.94
N THR A 654 29.85 16.76 6.63
CA THR A 654 29.69 15.96 7.85
C THR A 654 28.88 14.70 7.54
N LEU A 655 29.43 13.53 7.86
CA LEU A 655 28.72 12.26 7.83
C LEU A 655 28.10 12.02 9.21
N LEU A 656 26.81 11.69 9.26
CA LEU A 656 26.06 11.39 10.49
C LEU A 656 25.53 9.96 10.44
N LEU A 657 25.97 9.12 11.36
CA LEU A 657 25.61 7.70 11.37
C LEU A 657 24.19 7.48 11.86
N VAL A 658 23.35 6.85 11.03
CA VAL A 658 21.94 6.51 11.35
C VAL A 658 21.69 5.00 11.46
N HIS A 659 22.56 4.19 10.87
CA HIS A 659 22.56 2.73 10.93
C HIS A 659 24.01 2.25 10.72
N PRO A 660 24.49 1.10 11.25
CA PRO A 660 25.94 0.82 11.28
C PRO A 660 26.64 0.62 9.94
N LYS A 661 25.87 0.51 8.84
CA LYS A 661 26.37 0.49 7.45
C LYS A 661 26.12 1.80 6.68
N VAL A 662 25.43 2.80 7.26
CA VAL A 662 24.85 3.96 6.52
C VAL A 662 24.93 5.29 7.29
N CYS A 663 25.48 6.31 6.64
CA CYS A 663 25.52 7.71 7.09
C CYS A 663 24.67 8.62 6.20
N LEU A 664 23.94 9.55 6.81
CA LEU A 664 23.44 10.75 6.12
C LEU A 664 24.62 11.69 5.83
N VAL A 665 24.57 12.43 4.72
CA VAL A 665 25.58 13.41 4.34
C VAL A 665 25.02 14.81 4.47
N LEU A 666 25.68 15.61 5.29
CA LEU A 666 25.18 16.90 5.74
C LEU A 666 26.12 18.03 5.32
N TYR A 667 25.52 19.11 4.82
CA TYR A 667 26.17 20.37 4.48
C TYR A 667 25.46 21.53 5.21
N PRO A 668 26.14 22.58 5.69
CA PRO A 668 25.49 23.73 6.30
C PRO A 668 24.43 24.36 5.38
N LYS A 669 23.27 24.71 5.93
CA LYS A 669 22.20 25.39 5.20
C LYS A 669 22.62 26.84 4.95
N MET A 670 23.05 27.13 3.73
CA MET A 670 23.52 28.48 3.38
C MET A 670 22.34 29.42 3.07
N PHE A 671 22.37 30.63 3.63
CA PHE A 671 21.46 31.73 3.32
C PHE A 671 22.28 32.99 3.02
N ASN A 672 22.14 33.55 1.82
CA ASN A 672 22.93 34.70 1.33
C ASN A 672 24.47 34.54 1.52
N GLY A 673 24.98 33.31 1.37
CA GLY A 673 26.41 33.01 1.51
C GLY A 673 26.92 32.81 2.95
N VAL A 674 26.04 32.83 3.96
CA VAL A 674 26.36 32.60 5.37
C VAL A 674 25.60 31.35 5.87
N PRO A 675 26.17 30.50 6.74
CA PRO A 675 25.40 29.44 7.39
C PRO A 675 24.21 29.99 8.18
N LEU A 676 23.04 29.37 8.00
CA LEU A 676 21.86 29.62 8.82
C LEU A 676 22.12 29.12 10.25
N MET A 677 21.82 29.94 11.25
CA MET A 677 22.06 29.65 12.66
C MET A 677 20.74 29.49 13.43
N PHE A 678 20.66 28.51 14.33
CA PHE A 678 19.51 28.27 15.21
C PHE A 678 20.04 27.98 16.64
N ASP A 679 19.56 28.73 17.63
CA ASP A 679 20.09 28.81 19.01
C ASP A 679 21.63 28.88 19.11
N GLY A 680 22.29 29.53 18.15
CA GLY A 680 23.75 29.69 18.10
C GLY A 680 24.53 28.53 17.46
N GLU A 681 23.86 27.44 17.05
CA GLU A 681 24.45 26.34 16.28
C GLU A 681 24.14 26.49 14.77
N ALA A 682 25.00 25.95 13.91
CA ALA A 682 24.76 25.94 12.47
C ALA A 682 23.68 24.90 12.11
N VAL A 683 22.68 25.33 11.34
CA VAL A 683 21.67 24.43 10.76
C VAL A 683 22.27 23.74 9.55
N MET A 684 22.12 22.42 9.49
CA MET A 684 22.52 21.56 8.39
C MET A 684 21.33 21.30 7.46
N GLN A 685 21.62 20.90 6.23
CA GLN A 685 20.70 20.19 5.35
C GLN A 685 21.33 18.87 4.93
N ARG A 686 20.48 17.86 4.70
CA ARG A 686 20.87 16.64 3.99
C ARG A 686 21.08 16.98 2.50
N ILE A 687 22.11 16.41 1.89
CA ILE A 687 22.42 16.56 0.46
C ILE A 687 22.68 15.22 -0.26
N GLY A 688 22.66 14.13 0.51
CA GLY A 688 22.88 12.77 0.01
C GLY A 688 23.03 11.78 1.16
N ILE A 689 23.33 10.55 0.81
CA ILE A 689 23.50 9.42 1.72
C ILE A 689 24.64 8.52 1.26
N VAL A 690 25.35 7.91 2.21
CA VAL A 690 26.49 7.02 1.97
C VAL A 690 26.25 5.69 2.67
N ARG A 691 26.51 4.60 1.96
CA ARG A 691 26.54 3.24 2.50
C ARG A 691 27.90 2.61 2.26
N ILE A 692 28.46 1.97 3.27
CA ILE A 692 29.62 1.09 3.09
C ILE A 692 29.15 -0.32 2.69
N SER A 693 29.89 -0.98 1.78
CA SER A 693 29.63 -2.37 1.43
C SER A 693 30.11 -3.30 2.54
N GLU A 694 29.40 -4.41 2.73
CA GLU A 694 29.82 -5.46 3.68
C GLU A 694 31.19 -6.03 3.31
N THR A 695 31.52 -6.04 2.02
CA THR A 695 32.82 -6.48 1.49
C THR A 695 33.98 -5.64 2.03
N LEU A 696 33.84 -4.30 2.05
CA LEU A 696 34.87 -3.39 2.57
C LEU A 696 35.12 -3.61 4.07
N VAL A 697 34.07 -3.83 4.85
CA VAL A 697 34.23 -4.04 6.30
C VAL A 697 34.74 -5.45 6.62
N ARG A 698 34.16 -6.51 6.03
CA ARG A 698 34.52 -7.90 6.38
C ARG A 698 35.85 -8.37 5.79
N TYR A 699 36.15 -8.09 4.53
CA TYR A 699 37.38 -8.60 3.89
C TYR A 699 38.58 -7.68 4.05
N TYR A 700 38.36 -6.35 4.07
CA TYR A 700 39.45 -5.37 4.16
C TYR A 700 39.59 -4.74 5.56
N SER A 701 38.74 -5.11 6.53
CA SER A 701 38.77 -4.61 7.92
C SER A 701 38.72 -3.07 8.02
N VAL A 702 37.97 -2.42 7.12
CA VAL A 702 37.87 -0.95 7.06
C VAL A 702 36.89 -0.43 8.12
N ASP A 703 37.44 0.01 9.25
CA ASP A 703 36.70 0.74 10.29
C ASP A 703 36.52 2.21 9.89
N TRP A 704 35.59 2.45 8.97
CA TRP A 704 35.27 3.76 8.39
C TRP A 704 34.71 4.80 9.37
N MET A 705 34.35 4.39 10.60
CA MET A 705 33.90 5.27 11.69
C MET A 705 34.98 5.48 12.77
N LYS A 706 36.20 4.97 12.55
CA LYS A 706 37.33 5.16 13.46
C LYS A 706 37.69 6.64 13.59
N GLY A 707 37.77 7.13 14.83
CA GLY A 707 38.04 8.55 15.08
C GLY A 707 36.83 9.47 14.87
N SER A 708 35.63 8.91 14.70
CA SER A 708 34.40 9.70 14.75
C SER A 708 34.16 10.32 16.13
N GLU A 709 33.48 11.47 16.14
CA GLU A 709 33.12 12.22 17.35
C GLU A 709 31.61 12.26 17.50
N LYS A 710 31.08 12.03 18.71
CA LYS A 710 29.65 12.23 18.97
C LYS A 710 29.31 13.72 18.91
N LYS A 711 28.38 14.10 18.04
CA LYS A 711 27.94 15.50 17.89
C LYS A 711 26.42 15.59 17.85
N LYS A 712 25.90 16.67 18.42
CA LYS A 712 24.53 17.12 18.24
C LYS A 712 24.46 18.03 17.03
N LEU A 713 23.56 17.73 16.10
CA LEU A 713 23.34 18.45 14.86
C LEU A 713 21.84 18.75 14.70
N ARG A 714 21.55 19.75 13.86
CA ARG A 714 20.21 20.24 13.56
C ARG A 714 20.01 20.23 12.04
N ILE A 715 19.08 19.45 11.53
CA ILE A 715 18.84 19.23 10.10
C ILE A 715 17.48 19.81 9.72
N LEU A 716 17.44 20.65 8.68
CA LEU A 716 16.26 21.35 8.16
C LEU A 716 15.96 20.97 6.70
#